data_AF-A0A1B9AX64-F1
#
_entry.id   AF-A0A1B9AX64-F1
#
_cell.length_a   1.000
_cell.length_b   1.000
_cell.length_c   1.000
_cell.angle_alpha   90.00
_cell.angle_beta   90.00
_cell.angle_gamma   90.00
#
_symmetry.space_group_name_H-M   'P 1'
#
loop_
_entity.id
_entity.type
_entity.pdbx_description
1 polymer ?
#
loop_
_entity_poly.entity_id
_entity_poly.type
_entity_poly.pdbx_seq_one_letter_code
_entity_poly.pdbx_strand_id
1 'polypeptide(L)'
;MLKGKLVIRGIMAGIFLFLASNVTVQAESTPERIGGKDRFEVAVNISQKGWPAGTTAETVILTNYLAFADALAATPYAYQKNSPILLTHPSSLTLATKNELMRLKPKEVILAGGSGSLNPSLITEIKQLGIERVSRIDGKNRYEVAKNISLLMNPTGTAVVANGLNFPDALAIAPYAARSGIPILLTGKDALPAETQNALQAGQFQKTIVSGGEGSVSKEVYSKLPGPERIGGKDRYEVASNIFRKYFAKPSKAYIANGLTFADALTSSVLAAKENVPILLTRPSSLPDTTQNVLIDKMMTNVLIIGGTASVNNNIVYLPGKWEITSPGGNSLEGYTSATSVAPGQSLSFYVKSSKAYHVEFYRMGYYNGRGGLLTGTKTGLAAKAQVNSPDSITLNAKWNVSFTHKIPGDWKSGAYLAKLVNTDKQASYIPFVVRDSSPNADFMAVMSHNTYQAYNNWGGKSLYGYNSSNKTPAIKLSFNRPYKSGNGAGEFFAYEYNLIRWLEKNGYNVTYVTDHDIHNGILANSNVKTILIPGHDEYWSKHMRDNIENSPDVNLALFNANIGYWQVRYEDGGRTMVGYKALASQDPYNKIDPAQVTTTFRSPPVNRPEQDLFGSMYRGIPEKTMPMVVTNPSHWIYTGTGLKLGDQIPGVVGGEVDATTLTSNVEIISRSPVTLYGQKKSADVIWFNNPDGRKVFSVGTFYWNWFLDPYGHTDRASYNKNIEIMTKNALNKLLAS
;
A
#
# COMPACT_ATOMS: atom_id res chain seq x y z
N MET A 1 -10.29 -69.26 -15.86
CA MET A 1 -11.49 -68.45 -15.50
C MET A 1 -11.31 -67.90 -14.09
N LEU A 2 -10.89 -66.64 -13.96
CA LEU A 2 -10.68 -65.95 -12.69
C LEU A 2 -11.65 -64.78 -12.61
N LYS A 3 -12.56 -64.79 -11.63
CA LYS A 3 -13.42 -63.65 -11.28
C LYS A 3 -12.72 -62.83 -10.19
N GLY A 4 -12.31 -61.61 -10.54
CA GLY A 4 -11.65 -60.66 -9.65
C GLY A 4 -12.62 -60.00 -8.68
N LYS A 5 -12.18 -59.90 -7.41
CA LYS A 5 -12.84 -59.12 -6.35
C LYS A 5 -12.48 -57.64 -6.51
N LEU A 6 -13.51 -56.81 -6.62
CA LEU A 6 -13.43 -55.34 -6.58
C LEU A 6 -13.08 -54.91 -5.16
N VAL A 7 -11.88 -54.39 -4.93
CA VAL A 7 -11.48 -53.79 -3.63
C VAL A 7 -11.78 -52.30 -3.69
N ILE A 8 -12.84 -51.88 -3.00
CA ILE A 8 -13.14 -50.48 -2.70
C ILE A 8 -12.11 -50.02 -1.66
N ARG A 9 -11.16 -49.16 -2.05
CA ARG A 9 -10.24 -48.49 -1.11
C ARG A 9 -10.75 -47.07 -0.85
N GLY A 10 -11.15 -46.83 0.40
CA GLY A 10 -11.54 -45.52 0.90
C GLY A 10 -10.37 -44.54 0.89
N ILE A 11 -10.62 -43.35 0.37
CA ILE A 11 -9.72 -42.19 0.47
C ILE A 11 -9.97 -41.56 1.84
N MET A 12 -8.98 -41.65 2.74
CA MET A 12 -9.00 -40.91 4.00
C MET A 12 -8.91 -39.41 3.70
N ALA A 13 -9.98 -38.70 4.01
CA ALA A 13 -10.07 -37.25 3.93
C ALA A 13 -9.34 -36.62 5.11
N GLY A 14 -8.30 -35.84 4.83
CA GLY A 14 -7.76 -34.89 5.81
C GLY A 14 -8.80 -33.80 6.07
N ILE A 15 -9.42 -33.84 7.25
CA ILE A 15 -10.30 -32.79 7.74
C ILE A 15 -9.42 -31.58 8.09
N PHE A 16 -9.49 -30.52 7.29
CA PHE A 16 -8.97 -29.21 7.69
C PHE A 16 -9.88 -28.65 8.78
N LEU A 17 -9.52 -28.90 10.05
CA LEU A 17 -10.05 -28.14 11.17
C LEU A 17 -9.45 -26.73 11.12
N PHE A 18 -10.26 -25.76 10.70
CA PHE A 18 -10.00 -24.34 10.95
C PHE A 18 -10.13 -24.11 12.46
N LEU A 19 -9.02 -24.25 13.19
CA LEU A 19 -8.91 -23.64 14.51
C LEU A 19 -8.82 -22.14 14.28
N ALA A 20 -9.87 -21.41 14.67
CA ALA A 20 -9.84 -19.97 14.77
C ALA A 20 -8.74 -19.60 15.77
N SER A 21 -7.56 -19.25 15.26
CA SER A 21 -6.49 -18.69 16.07
C SER A 21 -7.00 -17.39 16.67
N ASN A 22 -7.07 -17.33 18.00
CA ASN A 22 -7.23 -16.08 18.73
C ASN A 22 -6.03 -15.20 18.40
N VAL A 23 -6.16 -14.38 17.38
CA VAL A 23 -5.26 -13.26 17.13
C VAL A 23 -5.43 -12.35 18.33
N THR A 24 -4.40 -12.28 19.18
CA THR A 24 -4.29 -11.22 20.16
C THR A 24 -4.27 -9.92 19.38
N VAL A 25 -5.43 -9.25 19.36
CA VAL A 25 -5.62 -7.93 18.75
C VAL A 25 -4.65 -6.99 19.45
N GLN A 26 -3.56 -6.66 18.77
CA GLN A 26 -2.74 -5.54 19.16
C GLN A 26 -3.64 -4.31 18.98
N ALA A 27 -4.02 -3.69 20.10
CA ALA A 27 -4.99 -2.60 20.14
C ALA A 27 -4.66 -1.55 19.07
N GLU A 28 -5.69 -1.06 18.36
CA GLU A 28 -5.51 0.01 17.38
C GLU A 28 -4.82 1.18 18.07
N SER A 29 -3.54 1.43 17.74
CA SER A 29 -2.86 2.60 18.28
C SER A 29 -3.52 3.83 17.68
N THR A 30 -4.30 4.54 18.48
CA THR A 30 -4.76 5.88 18.15
C THR A 30 -3.53 6.74 17.81
N PRO A 31 -3.59 7.60 16.77
CA PRO A 31 -2.48 8.49 16.47
C PRO A 31 -2.08 9.28 17.71
N GLU A 32 -0.77 9.42 17.94
CA GLU A 32 -0.23 10.26 19.01
C GLU A 32 -0.83 11.67 18.86
N ARG A 33 -1.16 12.33 19.98
CA ARG A 33 -1.79 13.65 19.98
C ARG A 33 -1.12 14.57 20.98
N ILE A 34 -0.89 15.81 20.56
CA ILE A 34 -0.65 16.94 21.47
C ILE A 34 -1.93 17.76 21.52
N GLY A 35 -2.77 17.48 22.52
CA GLY A 35 -4.05 18.15 22.76
C GLY A 35 -4.00 19.03 24.01
N GLY A 36 -5.12 19.67 24.32
CA GLY A 36 -5.35 20.47 25.52
C GLY A 36 -6.82 20.87 25.58
N LYS A 37 -7.30 21.34 26.73
CA LYS A 37 -8.67 21.82 26.90
C LYS A 37 -8.95 23.08 26.09
N ASP A 38 -7.91 23.85 25.81
CA ASP A 38 -7.91 25.07 25.02
C ASP A 38 -6.55 25.26 24.32
N ARG A 39 -6.47 26.28 23.48
CA ARG A 39 -5.28 26.63 22.70
C ARG A 39 -4.06 27.00 23.56
N PHE A 40 -4.27 27.49 24.78
CA PHE A 40 -3.17 27.86 25.67
C PHE A 40 -2.51 26.60 26.22
N GLU A 41 -3.32 25.64 26.66
CA GLU A 41 -2.82 24.34 27.09
C GLU A 41 -2.18 23.55 25.94
N VAL A 42 -2.73 23.61 24.72
CA VAL A 42 -2.07 23.03 23.54
C VAL A 42 -0.68 23.65 23.34
N ALA A 43 -0.54 24.98 23.43
CA ALA A 43 0.75 25.65 23.32
C ALA A 43 1.74 25.24 24.43
N VAL A 44 1.27 25.09 25.66
CA VAL A 44 2.07 24.58 26.79
C VAL A 44 2.53 23.15 26.52
N ASN A 45 1.66 22.27 26.05
CA ASN A 45 2.02 20.87 25.78
C ASN A 45 3.01 20.75 24.60
N ILE A 46 2.90 21.61 23.59
CA ILE A 46 3.90 21.74 22.51
C ILE A 46 5.25 22.20 23.09
N SER A 47 5.23 23.20 23.98
CA SER A 47 6.44 23.68 24.67
C SER A 47 7.09 22.58 25.50
N GLN A 48 6.32 21.80 26.26
CA GLN A 48 6.86 20.69 27.05
C GLN A 48 7.44 19.57 26.19
N LYS A 49 6.87 19.31 25.00
CA LYS A 49 7.44 18.35 24.05
C LYS A 49 8.78 18.84 23.47
N GLY A 50 8.88 20.12 23.11
CA GLY A 50 10.08 20.70 22.49
C GLY A 50 11.18 21.14 23.48
N TRP A 51 10.81 21.35 24.74
CA TRP A 51 11.65 21.79 25.86
C TRP A 51 11.24 21.02 27.13
N PRO A 52 11.61 19.74 27.25
CA PRO A 52 11.18 18.85 28.33
C PRO A 52 11.67 19.31 29.71
N ALA A 53 11.14 18.69 30.78
CA ALA A 53 11.52 18.99 32.15
C ALA A 53 13.05 18.86 32.34
N GLY A 54 13.65 19.83 33.05
CA GLY A 54 15.11 19.93 33.20
C GLY A 54 15.83 20.71 32.09
N THR A 55 15.12 21.13 31.03
CA THR A 55 15.64 22.06 30.02
C THR A 55 15.04 23.46 30.18
N THR A 56 15.82 24.50 29.88
CA THR A 56 15.37 25.90 29.87
C THR A 56 15.29 26.42 28.44
N ALA A 57 14.36 27.34 28.18
CA ALA A 57 14.41 28.19 27.00
C ALA A 57 14.95 29.56 27.42
N GLU A 58 16.06 30.02 26.86
CA GLU A 58 16.61 31.34 27.23
C GLU A 58 15.65 32.48 26.89
N THR A 59 14.87 32.29 25.83
CA THR A 59 13.85 33.22 25.37
C THR A 59 12.52 32.49 25.20
N VAL A 60 11.41 33.20 25.48
CA VAL A 60 10.05 32.78 25.10
C VAL A 60 9.42 33.88 24.25
N ILE A 61 8.83 33.50 23.10
CA ILE A 61 8.01 34.42 22.31
C ILE A 61 6.57 34.28 22.76
N LEU A 62 5.93 35.41 23.08
CA LEU A 62 4.55 35.48 23.51
C LEU A 62 3.71 36.22 22.46
N THR A 63 2.63 35.58 22.01
CA THR A 63 1.71 36.13 21.01
C THR A 63 0.26 36.12 21.47
N ASN A 64 -0.54 37.05 20.95
CA ASN A 64 -1.97 37.10 21.20
C ASN A 64 -2.67 35.91 20.52
N TYR A 65 -3.53 35.23 21.25
CA TYR A 65 -4.28 34.06 20.79
C TYR A 65 -5.21 34.29 19.58
N LEU A 66 -5.53 35.55 19.25
CA LEU A 66 -6.30 35.95 18.08
C LEU A 66 -5.42 36.38 16.89
N ALA A 67 -4.14 36.69 17.12
CA ALA A 67 -3.25 37.29 16.14
C ALA A 67 -2.38 36.23 15.44
N PHE A 68 -3.01 35.33 14.67
CA PHE A 68 -2.30 34.24 13.98
C PHE A 68 -1.12 34.72 13.11
N ALA A 69 -1.28 35.90 12.49
CA ALA A 69 -0.30 36.44 11.55
C ALA A 69 1.04 36.74 12.24
N ASP A 70 0.98 37.30 13.45
CA ASP A 70 2.16 37.65 14.24
C ASP A 70 2.90 36.38 14.69
N ALA A 71 2.15 35.35 15.13
CA ALA A 71 2.71 34.06 15.54
C ALA A 71 3.38 33.30 14.38
N LEU A 72 2.75 33.29 13.19
CA LEU A 72 3.32 32.64 12.02
C LEU A 72 4.58 33.36 11.54
N ALA A 73 4.55 34.70 11.46
CA ALA A 73 5.73 35.48 11.10
C ALA A 73 6.88 35.32 12.12
N ALA A 74 6.55 35.13 13.41
CA ALA A 74 7.54 34.91 14.46
C ALA A 74 8.17 33.52 14.45
N THR A 75 7.60 32.53 13.75
CA THR A 75 8.09 31.14 13.81
C THR A 75 9.57 31.00 13.42
N PRO A 76 10.06 31.58 12.31
CA PRO A 76 11.48 31.47 11.96
C PRO A 76 12.42 32.11 12.98
N TYR A 77 12.04 33.25 13.55
CA TYR A 77 12.83 33.92 14.59
C TYR A 77 12.79 33.14 15.93
N ALA A 78 11.63 32.58 16.30
CA ALA A 78 11.49 31.70 17.45
C ALA A 78 12.41 30.48 17.33
N TYR A 79 12.46 29.86 16.14
CA TYR A 79 13.35 28.75 15.85
C TYR A 79 14.83 29.14 15.95
N GLN A 80 15.21 30.29 15.37
CA GLN A 80 16.58 30.84 15.47
C GLN A 80 17.03 31.05 16.93
N LYS A 81 16.10 31.41 17.82
CA LYS A 81 16.33 31.58 19.26
C LYS A 81 16.18 30.29 20.08
N ASN A 82 15.87 29.15 19.45
CA ASN A 82 15.46 27.92 20.13
C ASN A 82 14.39 28.18 21.21
N SER A 83 13.39 29.01 20.87
CA SER A 83 12.35 29.51 21.75
C SER A 83 10.99 28.87 21.43
N PRO A 84 10.20 28.45 22.43
CA PRO A 84 8.78 28.16 22.20
C PRO A 84 8.02 29.45 21.87
N ILE A 85 6.87 29.27 21.22
CA ILE A 85 5.84 30.32 21.13
C ILE A 85 4.72 29.94 22.10
N LEU A 86 4.40 30.83 23.02
CA LEU A 86 3.25 30.70 23.91
C LEU A 86 2.16 31.70 23.54
N LEU A 87 0.94 31.41 24.00
CA LEU A 87 -0.25 32.23 23.75
C LEU A 87 -0.69 32.97 25.02
N THR A 88 -1.30 34.14 24.85
CA THR A 88 -1.90 34.93 25.92
C THR A 88 -3.20 35.62 25.46
N HIS A 89 -4.03 36.04 26.40
CA HIS A 89 -5.06 37.05 26.12
C HIS A 89 -4.39 38.43 25.90
N PRO A 90 -5.06 39.38 25.23
CA PRO A 90 -4.49 40.70 24.96
C PRO A 90 -3.96 41.44 26.19
N SER A 91 -4.60 41.30 27.34
CA SER A 91 -4.27 42.08 28.55
C SER A 91 -3.90 41.26 29.78
N SER A 92 -3.93 39.93 29.69
CA SER A 92 -3.60 39.04 30.81
C SER A 92 -3.04 37.68 30.38
N LEU A 93 -2.08 37.17 31.14
CA LEU A 93 -1.58 35.81 31.02
C LEU A 93 -2.60 34.82 31.58
N THR A 94 -2.82 33.73 30.86
CA THR A 94 -3.59 32.60 31.40
C THR A 94 -2.79 31.88 32.48
N LEU A 95 -3.46 31.16 33.37
CA LEU A 95 -2.78 30.33 34.37
C LEU A 95 -1.84 29.30 33.72
N ALA A 96 -2.24 28.71 32.59
CA ALA A 96 -1.41 27.77 31.84
C ALA A 96 -0.11 28.43 31.35
N THR A 97 -0.21 29.63 30.76
CA THR A 97 0.93 30.41 30.28
C THR A 97 1.85 30.84 31.43
N LYS A 98 1.30 31.30 32.56
CA LYS A 98 2.09 31.65 33.76
C LYS A 98 2.91 30.47 34.26
N ASN A 99 2.25 29.32 34.41
CA ASN A 99 2.90 28.11 34.90
C ASN A 99 4.01 27.64 33.96
N GLU A 100 3.79 27.73 32.65
CA GLU A 100 4.81 27.34 31.68
C GLU A 100 5.99 28.32 31.64
N LEU A 101 5.76 29.63 31.80
CA LEU A 101 6.84 30.61 31.97
C LEU A 101 7.66 30.33 33.24
N MET A 102 7.00 30.02 34.35
CA MET A 102 7.69 29.64 35.60
C MET A 102 8.46 28.32 35.47
N ARG A 103 7.97 27.37 34.66
CA ARG A 103 8.67 26.11 34.37
C ARG A 103 9.91 26.34 33.51
N LEU A 104 9.78 27.13 32.44
CA LEU A 104 10.85 27.41 31.47
C LEU A 104 11.94 28.33 32.04
N LYS A 105 11.58 29.20 32.99
CA LYS A 105 12.44 30.23 33.61
C LYS A 105 13.27 31.01 32.58
N PRO A 106 12.62 31.64 31.58
CA PRO A 106 13.35 32.32 30.52
C PRO A 106 14.08 33.55 31.05
N LYS A 107 15.23 33.87 30.42
CA LYS A 107 15.94 35.11 30.66
C LYS A 107 15.22 36.30 30.03
N GLU A 108 14.51 36.07 28.93
CA GLU A 108 13.75 37.10 28.20
C GLU A 108 12.39 36.58 27.71
N VAL A 109 11.36 37.41 27.81
CA VAL A 109 10.10 37.23 27.09
C VAL A 109 9.95 38.30 26.01
N ILE A 110 9.72 37.88 24.78
CA ILE A 110 9.50 38.77 23.63
C ILE A 110 8.02 38.78 23.28
N LEU A 111 7.38 39.94 23.41
CA LEU A 111 6.02 40.18 22.93
C LEU A 111 6.06 40.41 21.42
N ALA A 112 5.60 39.45 20.62
CA ALA A 112 5.49 39.64 19.16
C ALA A 112 4.07 40.09 18.79
N GLY A 113 3.95 41.37 18.45
CA GLY A 113 2.68 42.04 18.20
C GLY A 113 2.63 43.42 18.85
N GLY A 114 1.89 44.34 18.23
CA GLY A 114 1.81 45.71 18.72
C GLY A 114 0.96 45.89 19.97
N SER A 115 1.01 47.09 20.56
CA SER A 115 0.34 47.42 21.84
C SER A 115 -1.18 47.20 21.83
N GLY A 116 -1.83 47.35 20.67
CA GLY A 116 -3.25 47.05 20.49
C GLY A 116 -3.59 45.54 20.47
N SER A 117 -2.61 44.68 20.16
CA SER A 117 -2.76 43.21 20.19
C SER A 117 -2.33 42.62 21.53
N LEU A 118 -1.28 43.17 22.12
CA LEU A 118 -0.70 42.77 23.40
C LEU A 118 -0.52 44.01 24.26
N ASN A 119 -1.39 44.22 25.24
CA ASN A 119 -1.40 45.39 26.10
C ASN A 119 -0.09 45.50 26.91
N PRO A 120 0.43 46.73 27.14
CA PRO A 120 1.58 46.94 28.03
C PRO A 120 1.46 46.34 29.44
N SER A 121 0.24 46.13 29.96
CA SER A 121 0.00 45.49 31.26
C SER A 121 0.65 44.11 31.39
N LEU A 122 0.78 43.37 30.30
CA LEU A 122 1.44 42.07 30.25
C LEU A 122 2.91 42.14 30.69
N ILE A 123 3.59 43.26 30.43
CA ILE A 123 5.00 43.45 30.82
C ILE A 123 5.12 43.41 32.35
N THR A 124 4.21 44.11 33.03
CA THR A 124 4.16 44.12 34.50
C THR A 124 3.86 42.73 35.04
N GLU A 125 2.89 42.03 34.45
CA GLU A 125 2.51 40.68 34.87
C GLU A 125 3.64 39.66 34.68
N ILE A 126 4.40 39.74 33.58
CA ILE A 126 5.57 38.88 33.34
C ILE A 126 6.70 39.18 34.33
N LYS A 127 6.97 40.46 34.62
CA LYS A 127 7.99 40.86 35.61
C LYS A 127 7.66 40.38 37.02
N GLN A 128 6.38 40.33 37.38
CA GLN A 128 5.92 39.78 38.66
C GLN A 128 6.21 38.27 38.80
N LEU A 129 6.45 37.54 37.71
CA LEU A 129 6.90 36.15 37.72
C LEU A 129 8.43 36.00 37.91
N GLY A 130 9.16 37.10 38.10
CA GLY A 130 10.62 37.11 38.25
C GLY A 130 11.40 37.15 36.94
N ILE A 131 10.75 37.46 35.81
CA ILE A 131 11.41 37.58 34.50
C ILE A 131 11.69 39.06 34.23
N GLU A 132 12.94 39.48 34.37
CA GLU A 132 13.30 40.90 34.35
C GLU A 132 13.26 41.51 32.94
N ARG A 133 13.72 40.76 31.94
CA ARG A 133 13.85 41.25 30.56
C ARG A 133 12.59 40.91 29.76
N VAL A 134 11.85 41.96 29.40
CA VAL A 134 10.69 41.86 28.51
C VAL A 134 10.87 42.85 27.37
N SER A 135 10.89 42.36 26.13
CA SER A 135 11.01 43.18 24.92
C SER A 135 9.80 42.98 24.02
N ARG A 136 9.65 43.83 23.00
CA ARG A 136 8.54 43.78 22.06
C ARG A 136 9.02 43.93 20.63
N ILE A 137 8.48 43.12 19.74
CA ILE A 137 8.55 43.32 18.30
C ILE A 137 7.22 43.95 17.89
N ASP A 138 7.22 45.27 17.80
CA ASP A 138 6.02 46.09 17.58
C ASP A 138 5.74 46.31 16.09
N GLY A 139 4.56 46.82 15.77
CA GLY A 139 4.15 47.26 14.43
C GLY A 139 2.71 47.73 14.44
N LYS A 140 2.38 48.73 13.61
CA LYS A 140 1.01 49.27 13.53
C LYS A 140 -0.01 48.28 12.95
N ASN A 141 0.47 47.26 12.25
CA ASN A 141 -0.31 46.19 11.66
C ASN A 141 0.55 44.92 11.50
N ARG A 142 -0.08 43.80 11.13
CA ARG A 142 0.59 42.50 10.95
C ARG A 142 1.73 42.49 9.92
N TYR A 143 1.64 43.34 8.90
CA TYR A 143 2.66 43.44 7.85
C TYR A 143 3.92 44.12 8.39
N GLU A 144 3.74 45.15 9.23
CA GLU A 144 4.84 45.81 9.92
C GLU A 144 5.51 44.91 10.96
N VAL A 145 4.72 44.15 11.74
CA VAL A 145 5.27 43.16 12.68
C VAL A 145 6.11 42.13 11.93
N ALA A 146 5.60 41.58 10.82
CA ALA A 146 6.35 40.63 9.98
C ALA A 146 7.64 41.23 9.39
N LYS A 147 7.60 42.48 8.90
CA LYS A 147 8.79 43.24 8.49
C LYS A 147 9.81 43.32 9.63
N ASN A 148 9.38 43.77 10.81
CA ASN A 148 10.29 43.99 11.94
C ASN A 148 10.90 42.68 12.43
N ILE A 149 10.14 41.57 12.45
CA ILE A 149 10.68 40.24 12.71
C ILE A 149 11.73 39.86 11.66
N SER A 150 11.43 40.10 10.36
CA SER A 150 12.38 39.78 9.29
C SER A 150 13.71 40.53 9.43
N LEU A 151 13.69 41.80 9.86
CA LEU A 151 14.92 42.58 10.06
C LEU A 151 15.77 42.02 11.21
N LEU A 152 15.15 41.53 12.29
CA LEU A 152 15.87 40.92 13.42
C LEU A 152 16.57 39.60 13.06
N MET A 153 16.13 38.94 11.99
CA MET A 153 16.72 37.69 11.54
C MET A 153 18.01 37.88 10.73
N ASN A 154 18.33 39.11 10.29
CA ASN A 154 19.41 39.41 9.34
C ASN A 154 19.45 38.47 8.12
N PRO A 155 18.32 38.31 7.40
CA PRO A 155 18.14 37.26 6.42
C PRO A 155 18.89 37.57 5.13
N THR A 156 19.32 36.54 4.40
CA THR A 156 19.96 36.68 3.08
C THR A 156 19.26 35.81 2.04
N GLY A 157 19.18 36.31 0.79
CA GLY A 157 18.79 35.52 -0.38
C GLY A 157 17.28 35.36 -0.61
N THR A 158 16.58 34.63 0.26
CA THR A 158 15.17 34.21 0.03
C THR A 158 14.23 34.64 1.15
N ALA A 159 13.00 35.04 0.80
CA ALA A 159 11.90 35.27 1.73
C ALA A 159 10.67 34.41 1.34
N VAL A 160 9.87 33.99 2.33
CA VAL A 160 8.52 33.46 2.07
C VAL A 160 7.55 34.64 2.04
N VAL A 161 6.60 34.62 1.10
CA VAL A 161 5.47 35.56 1.05
C VAL A 161 4.17 34.78 1.12
N ALA A 162 3.32 35.11 2.08
CA ALA A 162 2.03 34.45 2.29
C ALA A 162 0.93 35.46 2.64
N ASN A 163 -0.34 35.07 2.45
CA ASN A 163 -1.46 35.96 2.76
C ASN A 163 -1.60 36.18 4.28
N GLY A 164 -1.46 37.42 4.72
CA GLY A 164 -1.56 37.80 6.14
C GLY A 164 -2.96 37.76 6.71
N LEU A 165 -4.00 37.68 5.88
CA LEU A 165 -5.42 37.60 6.26
C LEU A 165 -5.97 36.17 6.22
N ASN A 166 -5.21 35.19 5.71
CA ASN A 166 -5.60 33.79 5.59
C ASN A 166 -4.46 32.85 6.00
N PHE A 167 -4.54 32.31 7.21
CA PHE A 167 -3.47 31.55 7.88
C PHE A 167 -2.94 30.25 7.22
N PRO A 168 -3.75 29.42 6.52
CA PRO A 168 -3.37 28.02 6.28
C PRO A 168 -2.08 27.84 5.47
N ASP A 169 -1.90 28.68 4.44
CA ASP A 169 -0.74 28.59 3.54
C ASP A 169 0.55 29.01 4.27
N ALA A 170 0.46 30.00 5.15
CA ALA A 170 1.57 30.45 5.99
C ALA A 170 1.91 29.41 7.08
N LEU A 171 0.91 28.77 7.68
CA LEU A 171 1.11 27.70 8.66
C LEU A 171 1.85 26.50 8.07
N ALA A 172 1.46 26.05 6.87
CA ALA A 172 2.05 24.87 6.25
C ALA A 172 3.53 25.06 5.85
N ILE A 173 3.92 26.26 5.43
CA ILE A 173 5.31 26.56 5.01
C ILE A 173 6.21 26.92 6.20
N ALA A 174 5.64 27.31 7.34
CA ALA A 174 6.39 27.83 8.48
C ALA A 174 7.51 26.91 9.00
N PRO A 175 7.33 25.57 9.12
CA PRO A 175 8.41 24.69 9.54
C PRO A 175 9.62 24.69 8.59
N TYR A 176 9.36 24.74 7.28
CA TYR A 176 10.41 24.83 6.27
C TYR A 176 11.12 26.19 6.32
N ALA A 177 10.35 27.28 6.41
CA ALA A 177 10.90 28.63 6.50
C ALA A 177 11.84 28.75 7.71
N ALA A 178 11.38 28.26 8.87
CA ALA A 178 12.13 28.29 10.11
C ALA A 178 13.45 27.51 10.04
N ARG A 179 13.42 26.23 9.63
CA ARG A 179 14.66 25.43 9.54
C ARG A 179 15.64 25.93 8.49
N SER A 180 15.16 26.70 7.51
CA SER A 180 15.97 27.26 6.43
C SER A 180 16.47 28.67 6.74
N GLY A 181 16.13 29.24 7.90
CA GLY A 181 16.49 30.62 8.26
C GLY A 181 15.80 31.68 7.38
N ILE A 182 14.66 31.34 6.77
CA ILE A 182 13.93 32.19 5.83
C ILE A 182 12.81 32.94 6.57
N PRO A 183 12.73 34.28 6.48
CA PRO A 183 11.65 35.04 7.08
C PRO A 183 10.33 34.83 6.33
N ILE A 184 9.22 34.93 7.06
CA ILE A 184 7.87 34.91 6.49
C ILE A 184 7.35 36.34 6.48
N LEU A 185 7.25 36.90 5.27
CA LEU A 185 6.61 38.18 5.00
C LEU A 185 5.14 37.97 4.65
N LEU A 186 4.31 38.95 4.99
CA LEU A 186 2.86 38.86 4.82
C LEU A 186 2.38 39.82 3.72
N THR A 187 1.35 39.45 2.99
CA THR A 187 0.72 40.30 1.96
C THR A 187 -0.81 40.23 2.04
N GLY A 188 -1.50 41.20 1.43
CA GLY A 188 -2.90 41.03 1.06
C GLY A 188 -3.02 40.15 -0.19
N LYS A 189 -4.25 39.73 -0.51
CA LYS A 189 -4.52 38.93 -1.72
C LYS A 189 -4.13 39.68 -2.99
N ASP A 190 -4.64 40.89 -3.14
CA ASP A 190 -4.54 41.70 -4.36
C ASP A 190 -3.66 42.94 -4.19
N ALA A 191 -3.16 43.18 -2.98
CA ALA A 191 -2.30 44.32 -2.68
C ALA A 191 -1.06 43.89 -1.88
N LEU A 192 0.11 44.31 -2.36
CA LEU A 192 1.39 44.16 -1.67
C LEU A 192 1.59 45.40 -0.76
N PRO A 193 1.50 45.27 0.58
CA PRO A 193 1.60 46.41 1.49
C PRO A 193 2.98 47.08 1.43
N ALA A 194 3.04 48.38 1.70
CA ALA A 194 4.29 49.14 1.70
C ALA A 194 5.30 48.57 2.71
N GLU A 195 4.83 48.07 3.85
CA GLU A 195 5.67 47.43 4.86
C GLU A 195 6.37 46.18 4.32
N THR A 196 5.67 45.40 3.50
CA THR A 196 6.19 44.20 2.86
C THR A 196 7.17 44.54 1.75
N GLN A 197 6.88 45.59 0.95
CA GLN A 197 7.83 46.12 -0.04
C GLN A 197 9.12 46.59 0.61
N ASN A 198 9.01 47.33 1.72
CA ASN A 198 10.15 47.82 2.48
C ASN A 198 10.96 46.66 3.07
N ALA A 199 10.30 45.62 3.59
CA ALA A 199 10.98 44.40 4.05
C ALA A 199 11.77 43.73 2.92
N LEU A 200 11.15 43.63 1.73
CA LEU A 200 11.77 43.00 0.56
C LEU A 200 13.04 43.74 0.12
N GLN A 201 12.97 45.08 0.10
CA GLN A 201 14.10 45.94 -0.26
C GLN A 201 15.19 45.92 0.81
N ALA A 202 14.83 46.08 2.09
CA ALA A 202 15.79 46.12 3.19
C ALA A 202 16.55 44.80 3.36
N GLY A 203 15.90 43.65 3.13
CA GLY A 203 16.54 42.35 3.13
C GLY A 203 17.26 41.98 1.83
N GLN A 204 17.21 42.84 0.80
CA GLN A 204 17.82 42.62 -0.52
C GLN A 204 17.52 41.22 -1.10
N PHE A 205 16.28 40.74 -0.93
CA PHE A 205 15.93 39.39 -1.36
C PHE A 205 15.94 39.27 -2.88
N GLN A 206 16.59 38.22 -3.38
CA GLN A 206 16.68 37.92 -4.82
C GLN A 206 15.61 36.92 -5.25
N LYS A 207 15.08 36.14 -4.30
CA LYS A 207 14.07 35.12 -4.53
C LYS A 207 12.97 35.22 -3.49
N THR A 208 11.76 34.85 -3.90
CA THR A 208 10.62 34.73 -2.99
C THR A 208 9.90 33.41 -3.21
N ILE A 209 9.47 32.78 -2.13
CA ILE A 209 8.60 31.61 -2.18
C ILE A 209 7.19 32.08 -1.83
N VAL A 210 6.30 32.08 -2.81
CA VAL A 210 4.89 32.44 -2.61
C VAL A 210 4.13 31.21 -2.15
N SER A 211 3.74 31.18 -0.88
CA SER A 211 2.92 30.10 -0.31
C SER A 211 1.44 30.41 -0.52
N GLY A 212 0.79 29.65 -1.39
CA GLY A 212 -0.63 29.82 -1.72
C GLY A 212 -0.91 29.96 -3.22
N GLY A 213 -2.09 29.52 -3.64
CA GLY A 213 -2.59 29.70 -5.00
C GLY A 213 -2.97 31.16 -5.30
N GLU A 214 -3.39 31.43 -6.53
CA GLU A 214 -3.80 32.78 -6.98
C GLU A 214 -5.01 33.34 -6.22
N GLY A 215 -5.84 32.45 -5.66
CA GLY A 215 -6.92 32.83 -4.78
C GLY A 215 -6.45 33.45 -3.44
N SER A 216 -5.21 33.17 -3.02
CA SER A 216 -4.59 33.62 -1.78
C SER A 216 -3.60 34.77 -2.03
N VAL A 217 -2.78 34.69 -3.08
CA VAL A 217 -1.86 35.76 -3.52
C VAL A 217 -1.98 35.90 -5.02
N SER A 218 -2.56 36.99 -5.50
CA SER A 218 -2.91 37.19 -6.91
C SER A 218 -1.68 37.20 -7.84
N LYS A 219 -1.93 37.09 -9.15
CA LYS A 219 -0.88 37.26 -10.17
C LYS A 219 -0.24 38.65 -10.09
N GLU A 220 -1.03 39.66 -9.73
CA GLU A 220 -0.56 41.04 -9.62
C GLU A 220 0.42 41.22 -8.45
N VAL A 221 0.12 40.63 -7.28
CA VAL A 221 1.08 40.65 -6.17
C VAL A 221 2.32 39.84 -6.54
N TYR A 222 2.14 38.67 -7.15
CA TYR A 222 3.24 37.79 -7.56
C TYR A 222 4.25 38.46 -8.47
N SER A 223 3.80 39.20 -9.49
CA SER A 223 4.68 39.86 -10.46
C SER A 223 5.51 41.01 -9.86
N LYS A 224 5.14 41.52 -8.68
CA LYS A 224 5.86 42.58 -7.95
C LYS A 224 6.96 42.04 -7.01
N LEU A 225 7.06 40.72 -6.85
CA LEU A 225 8.01 40.09 -5.94
C LEU A 225 9.33 39.76 -6.65
N PRO A 226 10.48 39.78 -5.95
CA PRO A 226 11.76 39.42 -6.54
C PRO A 226 11.88 37.90 -6.70
N GLY A 227 12.22 37.45 -7.91
CA GLY A 227 12.44 36.03 -8.27
C GLY A 227 11.39 35.06 -7.70
N PRO A 228 10.09 35.29 -7.94
CA PRO A 228 9.04 34.57 -7.24
C PRO A 228 8.90 33.14 -7.77
N GLU A 229 8.71 32.21 -6.84
CA GLU A 229 8.34 30.83 -7.08
C GLU A 229 7.08 30.49 -6.28
N ARG A 230 6.02 30.06 -6.96
CA ARG A 230 4.75 29.73 -6.31
C ARG A 230 4.69 28.26 -5.88
N ILE A 231 4.30 28.03 -4.63
CA ILE A 231 3.79 26.75 -4.16
C ILE A 231 2.28 26.87 -3.98
N GLY A 232 1.55 26.55 -5.05
CA GLY A 232 0.10 26.67 -5.13
C GLY A 232 -0.65 25.35 -4.93
N GLY A 233 -1.97 25.44 -4.94
CA GLY A 233 -2.91 24.33 -4.88
C GLY A 233 -4.34 24.86 -5.04
N LYS A 234 -5.30 23.98 -5.36
CA LYS A 234 -6.72 24.30 -5.49
C LYS A 234 -7.34 24.78 -4.18
N ASP A 235 -6.78 24.31 -3.07
CA ASP A 235 -7.18 24.65 -1.71
C ASP A 235 -5.97 24.56 -0.76
N ARG A 236 -6.19 24.94 0.50
CA ARG A 236 -5.18 24.91 1.57
C ARG A 236 -4.57 23.53 1.84
N TYR A 237 -5.33 22.46 1.58
CA TYR A 237 -4.88 21.09 1.85
C TYR A 237 -3.89 20.65 0.77
N GLU A 238 -4.16 21.00 -0.49
CA GLU A 238 -3.24 20.77 -1.59
C GLU A 238 -1.97 21.63 -1.49
N VAL A 239 -2.07 22.90 -1.08
CA VAL A 239 -0.90 23.75 -0.81
C VAL A 239 0.02 23.08 0.22
N ALA A 240 -0.52 22.64 1.36
CA ALA A 240 0.24 21.95 2.39
C ALA A 240 0.88 20.63 1.87
N SER A 241 0.15 19.89 1.05
CA SER A 241 0.65 18.65 0.43
C SER A 241 1.79 18.92 -0.55
N ASN A 242 1.71 19.99 -1.34
CA ASN A 242 2.77 20.37 -2.29
C ASN A 242 4.03 20.88 -1.58
N ILE A 243 3.87 21.61 -0.47
CA ILE A 243 4.96 21.99 0.43
C ILE A 243 5.65 20.74 0.98
N PHE A 244 4.89 19.75 1.45
CA PHE A 244 5.43 18.47 1.90
C PHE A 244 6.23 17.80 0.78
N ARG A 245 5.62 17.59 -0.40
CA ARG A 245 6.28 16.95 -1.54
C ARG A 245 7.64 17.55 -1.86
N LYS A 246 7.68 18.88 -1.93
CA LYS A 246 8.85 19.64 -2.37
C LYS A 246 9.96 19.72 -1.33
N TYR A 247 9.61 20.02 -0.09
CA TYR A 247 10.62 20.44 0.90
C TYR A 247 10.96 19.38 1.93
N PHE A 248 10.21 18.28 2.04
CA PHE A 248 10.50 17.21 2.99
C PHE A 248 10.64 15.88 2.25
N ALA A 249 11.88 15.51 1.93
CA ALA A 249 12.17 14.30 1.17
C ALA A 249 11.89 13.02 1.97
N LYS A 250 12.33 12.97 3.24
CA LYS A 250 12.28 11.77 4.09
C LYS A 250 11.97 12.11 5.57
N PRO A 251 10.83 12.73 5.90
CA PRO A 251 10.52 13.02 7.30
C PRO A 251 10.15 11.73 8.06
N SER A 252 10.50 11.66 9.33
CA SER A 252 10.18 10.53 10.21
C SER A 252 8.72 10.52 10.68
N LYS A 253 8.07 11.69 10.65
CA LYS A 253 6.70 11.94 11.11
C LYS A 253 6.06 13.07 10.31
N ALA A 254 4.74 13.16 10.28
CA ALA A 254 4.00 14.31 9.78
C ALA A 254 3.01 14.81 10.83
N TYR A 255 2.85 16.13 10.95
CA TYR A 255 1.88 16.71 11.87
C TYR A 255 0.57 16.95 11.11
N ILE A 256 -0.56 16.66 11.74
CA ILE A 256 -1.88 16.92 11.18
C ILE A 256 -2.61 17.93 12.07
N ALA A 257 -2.97 19.06 11.47
CA ALA A 257 -3.63 20.17 12.12
C ALA A 257 -4.95 20.54 11.42
N ASN A 258 -5.85 21.18 12.13
CA ASN A 258 -7.08 21.71 11.54
C ASN A 258 -6.75 22.80 10.51
N GLY A 259 -7.25 22.64 9.29
CA GLY A 259 -7.08 23.60 8.21
C GLY A 259 -8.09 24.74 8.24
N LEU A 260 -9.19 24.64 8.99
CA LEU A 260 -10.27 25.64 9.08
C LEU A 260 -10.09 26.61 10.25
N THR A 261 -9.47 26.17 11.35
CA THR A 261 -9.16 27.00 12.52
C THR A 261 -7.67 26.89 12.85
N PHE A 262 -7.06 27.99 13.28
CA PHE A 262 -5.62 28.05 13.49
C PHE A 262 -5.18 27.77 14.93
N ALA A 263 -6.09 27.94 15.89
CA ALA A 263 -5.79 28.16 17.30
C ALA A 263 -4.79 27.16 17.91
N ASP A 264 -4.98 25.88 17.61
CA ASP A 264 -4.19 24.80 18.20
C ASP A 264 -2.85 24.57 17.48
N ALA A 265 -2.74 25.00 16.21
CA ALA A 265 -1.62 24.65 15.35
C ALA A 265 -0.53 25.72 15.30
N LEU A 266 -0.85 26.97 15.66
CA LEU A 266 0.07 28.11 15.51
C LEU A 266 1.44 27.87 16.11
N THR A 267 1.46 27.36 17.34
CA THR A 267 2.69 27.18 18.13
C THR A 267 3.46 25.91 17.77
N SER A 268 2.83 24.97 17.04
CA SER A 268 3.45 23.70 16.63
C SER A 268 4.53 23.86 15.58
N SER A 269 4.53 24.98 14.84
CA SER A 269 5.45 25.24 13.73
C SER A 269 6.92 25.22 14.14
N VAL A 270 7.26 25.70 15.35
CA VAL A 270 8.64 25.68 15.86
C VAL A 270 9.07 24.26 16.20
N LEU A 271 8.21 23.48 16.85
CA LEU A 271 8.48 22.08 17.16
C LEU A 271 8.62 21.25 15.87
N ALA A 272 7.73 21.47 14.89
CA ALA A 272 7.78 20.82 13.60
C ALA A 272 9.09 21.16 12.85
N ALA A 273 9.58 22.40 12.95
CA ALA A 273 10.89 22.78 12.42
C ALA A 273 12.05 22.04 13.13
N LYS A 274 12.01 21.91 14.46
CA LYS A 274 13.01 21.18 15.26
C LYS A 274 13.06 19.69 14.89
N GLU A 275 11.91 19.08 14.64
CA GLU A 275 11.81 17.67 14.24
C GLU A 275 12.00 17.44 12.74
N ASN A 276 12.13 18.50 11.93
CA ASN A 276 12.23 18.42 10.48
C ASN A 276 10.99 17.74 9.83
N VAL A 277 9.79 18.00 10.35
CA VAL A 277 8.53 17.35 9.94
C VAL A 277 7.54 18.34 9.31
N PRO A 278 6.77 17.93 8.29
CA PRO A 278 5.78 18.80 7.66
C PRO A 278 4.55 18.98 8.57
N ILE A 279 3.88 20.12 8.42
CA ILE A 279 2.51 20.31 8.92
C ILE A 279 1.57 20.18 7.72
N LEU A 280 0.71 19.17 7.79
CA LEU A 280 -0.38 18.94 6.86
C LEU A 280 -1.70 19.35 7.50
N LEU A 281 -2.70 19.63 6.64
CA LEU A 281 -3.97 20.16 7.07
C LEU A 281 -5.11 19.15 6.86
N THR A 282 -6.10 19.18 7.75
CA THR A 282 -7.31 18.35 7.69
C THR A 282 -8.57 19.17 7.98
N ARG A 283 -9.76 18.66 7.62
CA ARG A 283 -11.02 19.18 8.20
C ARG A 283 -11.18 18.62 9.61
N PRO A 284 -12.08 19.13 10.47
CA PRO A 284 -12.25 18.60 11.82
C PRO A 284 -12.62 17.10 11.88
N SER A 285 -13.41 16.63 10.92
CA SER A 285 -13.97 15.27 10.90
C SER A 285 -13.66 14.45 9.64
N SER A 286 -12.89 14.98 8.68
CA SER A 286 -12.49 14.25 7.48
C SER A 286 -11.10 14.64 6.98
N LEU A 287 -10.30 13.64 6.60
CA LEU A 287 -9.00 13.83 5.96
C LEU A 287 -9.20 14.07 4.46
N PRO A 288 -8.77 15.21 3.90
CA PRO A 288 -8.88 15.46 2.46
C PRO A 288 -8.02 14.49 1.65
N ASP A 289 -8.51 14.07 0.48
CA ASP A 289 -7.80 13.14 -0.43
C ASP A 289 -6.38 13.58 -0.74
N THR A 290 -6.12 14.88 -0.91
CA THR A 290 -4.78 15.42 -1.19
C THR A 290 -3.81 15.18 -0.02
N THR A 291 -4.27 15.39 1.21
CA THR A 291 -3.52 15.11 2.44
C THR A 291 -3.31 13.61 2.61
N GLN A 292 -4.33 12.79 2.36
CA GLN A 292 -4.22 11.34 2.43
C GLN A 292 -3.21 10.82 1.40
N ASN A 293 -3.32 11.26 0.15
CA ASN A 293 -2.44 10.85 -0.94
C ASN A 293 -0.99 11.24 -0.66
N VAL A 294 -0.70 12.46 -0.19
CA VAL A 294 0.71 12.81 0.09
C VAL A 294 1.30 11.99 1.24
N LEU A 295 0.50 11.66 2.26
CA LEU A 295 0.94 10.77 3.34
C LEU A 295 1.22 9.36 2.79
N ILE A 296 0.39 8.87 1.87
CA ILE A 296 0.57 7.59 1.17
C ILE A 296 1.82 7.62 0.27
N ASP A 297 1.95 8.63 -0.58
CA ASP A 297 3.08 8.88 -1.51
C ASP A 297 4.41 8.92 -0.76
N LYS A 298 4.44 9.62 0.38
CA LYS A 298 5.61 9.76 1.24
C LYS A 298 5.80 8.59 2.21
N MET A 299 4.93 7.58 2.12
CA MET A 299 4.94 6.40 2.96
C MET A 299 5.00 6.75 4.45
N MET A 300 4.22 7.73 4.89
CA MET A 300 4.17 8.11 6.29
C MET A 300 3.55 6.99 7.13
N THR A 301 4.06 6.76 8.33
CA THR A 301 3.46 5.84 9.32
C THR A 301 3.23 6.50 10.65
N ASN A 302 4.00 7.55 10.93
CA ASN A 302 3.91 8.28 12.16
C ASN A 302 3.26 9.64 11.88
N VAL A 303 2.04 9.80 12.39
CA VAL A 303 1.31 11.06 12.33
C VAL A 303 1.01 11.51 13.75
N LEU A 304 1.30 12.78 14.02
CA LEU A 304 0.98 13.44 15.27
C LEU A 304 -0.17 14.42 15.05
N ILE A 305 -1.27 14.24 15.77
CA ILE A 305 -2.38 15.19 15.72
C ILE A 305 -2.07 16.37 16.64
N ILE A 306 -2.22 17.57 16.10
CA ILE A 306 -2.07 18.82 16.85
C ILE A 306 -3.46 19.40 17.13
N GLY A 307 -3.76 19.57 18.43
CA GLY A 307 -5.02 20.13 18.91
C GLY A 307 -5.93 19.13 19.62
N GLY A 308 -6.92 19.68 20.32
CA GLY A 308 -7.93 18.91 21.03
C GLY A 308 -8.85 18.14 20.09
N THR A 309 -9.63 17.20 20.64
CA THR A 309 -10.59 16.38 19.86
C THR A 309 -11.72 17.20 19.24
N ALA A 310 -12.05 18.35 19.82
CA ALA A 310 -12.99 19.31 19.24
C ALA A 310 -12.45 20.00 17.97
N SER A 311 -11.12 20.07 17.81
CA SER A 311 -10.45 20.70 16.67
C SER A 311 -10.12 19.68 15.58
N VAL A 312 -9.59 18.52 15.97
CA VAL A 312 -9.35 17.37 15.08
C VAL A 312 -9.91 16.13 15.77
N ASN A 313 -11.03 15.62 15.26
CA ASN A 313 -11.77 14.52 15.86
C ASN A 313 -10.94 13.22 15.87
N ASN A 314 -11.20 12.32 16.81
CA ASN A 314 -10.53 11.01 16.90
C ASN A 314 -10.82 10.12 15.69
N ASN A 315 -11.88 10.40 14.95
CA ASN A 315 -12.23 9.69 13.72
C ASN A 315 -11.33 10.07 12.52
N ILE A 316 -10.48 11.11 12.66
CA ILE A 316 -9.43 11.38 11.67
C ILE A 316 -8.28 10.41 11.92
N VAL A 317 -8.44 9.22 11.36
CA VAL A 317 -7.43 8.19 11.41
C VAL A 317 -6.67 8.23 10.09
N TYR A 318 -5.45 8.74 10.10
CA TYR A 318 -4.51 8.34 9.07
C TYR A 318 -4.11 6.89 9.36
N LEU A 319 -4.77 5.96 8.67
CA LEU A 319 -4.37 4.57 8.60
C LEU A 319 -3.73 4.35 7.23
N PRO A 320 -2.40 4.41 7.10
CA PRO A 320 -1.81 3.82 5.91
C PRO A 320 -2.20 2.35 5.89
N GLY A 321 -2.96 1.94 4.87
CA GLY A 321 -2.92 0.55 4.44
C GLY A 321 -3.46 -0.50 5.41
N LYS A 322 -4.57 -0.29 6.14
CA LYS A 322 -5.27 -1.43 6.77
C LYS A 322 -6.13 -2.18 5.74
N TRP A 323 -5.47 -2.75 4.75
CA TRP A 323 -6.13 -3.58 3.75
C TRP A 323 -6.75 -4.83 4.40
N GLU A 324 -6.17 -5.35 5.48
CA GLU A 324 -6.63 -6.53 6.24
C GLU A 324 -8.11 -6.45 6.68
N ILE A 325 -8.82 -7.58 6.59
CA ILE A 325 -10.20 -7.73 7.06
C ILE A 325 -10.17 -8.31 8.47
N THR A 326 -10.62 -7.52 9.44
CA THR A 326 -10.80 -7.96 10.84
C THR A 326 -12.23 -8.38 11.16
N SER A 327 -13.20 -7.94 10.36
CA SER A 327 -14.62 -8.28 10.48
C SER A 327 -15.13 -8.75 9.12
N PRO A 328 -15.17 -10.06 8.84
CA PRO A 328 -15.66 -10.58 7.56
C PRO A 328 -17.16 -10.31 7.35
N GLY A 329 -17.54 -9.91 6.14
CA GLY A 329 -18.96 -9.77 5.75
C GLY A 329 -19.65 -11.10 5.47
N GLY A 330 -18.90 -12.15 5.13
CA GLY A 330 -19.49 -13.42 4.69
C GLY A 330 -20.51 -13.19 3.57
N ASN A 331 -21.67 -13.84 3.66
CA ASN A 331 -22.73 -13.70 2.64
C ASN A 331 -23.47 -12.35 2.70
N SER A 332 -23.20 -11.45 3.67
CA SER A 332 -23.88 -10.15 3.76
C SER A 332 -23.27 -9.10 2.82
N LEU A 333 -21.98 -9.26 2.48
CA LEU A 333 -21.21 -8.35 1.66
C LEU A 333 -20.24 -9.14 0.76
N GLU A 334 -20.54 -9.21 -0.52
CA GLU A 334 -19.77 -10.00 -1.51
C GLU A 334 -19.73 -9.25 -2.85
N GLY A 335 -18.73 -9.53 -3.68
CA GLY A 335 -18.66 -8.93 -5.00
C GLY A 335 -17.74 -9.60 -6.00
N TYR A 336 -17.86 -9.17 -7.25
CA TYR A 336 -16.98 -9.54 -8.37
C TYR A 336 -16.94 -8.41 -9.42
N THR A 337 -16.05 -8.54 -10.39
CA THR A 337 -15.81 -7.54 -11.45
C THR A 337 -16.14 -8.05 -12.86
N SER A 338 -16.27 -7.12 -13.81
CA SER A 338 -16.53 -7.41 -15.23
C SER A 338 -15.33 -7.97 -16.00
N ALA A 339 -14.16 -8.05 -15.39
CA ALA A 339 -12.95 -8.69 -15.91
C ALA A 339 -11.99 -9.02 -14.74
N THR A 340 -11.04 -9.93 -14.96
CA THR A 340 -9.97 -10.25 -14.00
C THR A 340 -8.83 -9.22 -14.04
N SER A 341 -8.67 -8.52 -15.16
CA SER A 341 -7.66 -7.48 -15.35
C SER A 341 -8.21 -6.27 -16.09
N VAL A 342 -7.55 -5.12 -15.96
CA VAL A 342 -7.91 -3.85 -16.61
C VAL A 342 -6.66 -2.97 -16.78
N ALA A 343 -6.57 -2.20 -17.87
CA ALA A 343 -5.47 -1.26 -18.06
C ALA A 343 -5.79 0.13 -17.46
N PRO A 344 -4.78 0.93 -17.06
CA PRO A 344 -4.97 2.32 -16.66
C PRO A 344 -5.78 3.13 -17.70
N GLY A 345 -6.70 3.97 -17.23
CA GLY A 345 -7.60 4.75 -18.07
C GLY A 345 -8.84 4.00 -18.56
N GLN A 346 -8.87 2.67 -18.49
CA GLN A 346 -10.07 1.86 -18.79
C GLN A 346 -11.01 1.76 -17.59
N SER A 347 -12.17 1.13 -17.78
CA SER A 347 -13.20 1.02 -16.76
C SER A 347 -13.47 -0.44 -16.38
N LEU A 348 -13.71 -0.67 -15.09
CA LEU A 348 -14.11 -1.96 -14.54
C LEU A 348 -15.48 -1.80 -13.86
N SER A 349 -16.44 -2.65 -14.21
CA SER A 349 -17.75 -2.68 -13.58
C SER A 349 -17.74 -3.64 -12.40
N PHE A 350 -18.32 -3.21 -11.29
CA PHE A 350 -18.39 -3.93 -10.03
C PHE A 350 -19.83 -4.38 -9.76
N TYR A 351 -19.96 -5.63 -9.33
CA TYR A 351 -21.22 -6.28 -8.98
C TYR A 351 -21.13 -6.62 -7.50
N VAL A 352 -21.90 -5.92 -6.68
CA VAL A 352 -21.80 -6.01 -5.23
C VAL A 352 -23.17 -6.35 -4.66
N LYS A 353 -23.19 -7.36 -3.80
CA LYS A 353 -24.30 -7.64 -2.91
C LYS A 353 -24.01 -7.00 -1.57
N SER A 354 -24.91 -6.13 -1.10
CA SER A 354 -24.85 -5.57 0.26
C SER A 354 -26.25 -5.22 0.75
N SER A 355 -26.60 -5.62 1.97
CA SER A 355 -27.83 -5.16 2.65
C SER A 355 -27.69 -3.76 3.28
N LYS A 356 -26.48 -3.19 3.28
CA LYS A 356 -26.16 -1.90 3.90
C LYS A 356 -25.40 -1.00 2.94
N ALA A 357 -25.45 0.31 3.18
CA ALA A 357 -24.55 1.22 2.50
C ALA A 357 -23.09 0.79 2.74
N TYR A 358 -22.24 1.05 1.76
CA TYR A 358 -20.85 0.62 1.78
C TYR A 358 -19.96 1.62 1.04
N HIS A 359 -18.66 1.44 1.18
CA HIS A 359 -17.66 2.06 0.34
C HIS A 359 -16.67 1.01 -0.14
N VAL A 360 -15.83 1.39 -1.10
CA VAL A 360 -14.76 0.55 -1.63
C VAL A 360 -13.43 1.25 -1.45
N GLU A 361 -12.47 0.54 -0.86
CA GLU A 361 -11.07 0.93 -0.77
C GLU A 361 -10.27 0.08 -1.75
N PHE A 362 -9.57 0.71 -2.69
CA PHE A 362 -8.74 0.00 -3.66
C PHE A 362 -7.31 -0.06 -3.16
N TYR A 363 -6.78 -1.27 -2.99
CA TYR A 363 -5.42 -1.49 -2.55
C TYR A 363 -4.60 -2.13 -3.67
N ARG A 364 -3.47 -1.52 -4.05
CA ARG A 364 -2.40 -2.25 -4.75
C ARG A 364 -1.65 -3.07 -3.72
N MET A 365 -1.54 -4.37 -3.92
CA MET A 365 -0.87 -5.30 -3.01
C MET A 365 0.61 -5.38 -3.35
N GLY A 366 1.47 -5.49 -2.33
CA GLY A 366 2.92 -5.36 -2.50
C GLY A 366 3.68 -5.28 -1.19
N TYR A 367 4.97 -4.94 -1.20
CA TYR A 367 5.78 -4.90 0.03
C TYR A 367 5.46 -3.69 0.92
N TYR A 368 5.60 -2.48 0.36
CA TYR A 368 5.35 -1.20 1.02
C TYR A 368 5.96 -1.07 2.42
N ASN A 369 7.24 -1.38 2.55
CA ASN A 369 7.97 -1.38 3.82
C ASN A 369 7.33 -2.30 4.88
N GLY A 370 6.87 -3.48 4.44
CA GLY A 370 6.22 -4.49 5.27
C GLY A 370 4.70 -4.36 5.38
N ARG A 371 4.12 -3.21 4.99
CA ARG A 371 2.68 -2.92 5.16
C ARG A 371 1.77 -3.80 4.31
N GLY A 372 2.23 -4.29 3.17
CA GLY A 372 1.45 -5.26 2.39
C GLY A 372 0.49 -4.70 1.34
N GLY A 373 -0.01 -3.48 1.54
CA GLY A 373 -0.92 -2.85 0.59
C GLY A 373 -0.85 -1.34 0.64
N LEU A 374 -1.01 -0.72 -0.53
CA LEU A 374 -1.08 0.72 -0.73
C LEU A 374 -2.51 1.08 -1.14
N LEU A 375 -3.18 1.92 -0.36
CA LEU A 375 -4.48 2.46 -0.76
C LEU A 375 -4.27 3.38 -1.97
N THR A 376 -4.83 3.04 -3.12
CA THR A 376 -4.70 3.80 -4.38
C THR A 376 -5.94 4.63 -4.71
N GLY A 377 -7.04 4.42 -3.98
CA GLY A 377 -8.25 5.23 -4.10
C GLY A 377 -9.40 4.69 -3.27
N THR A 378 -10.44 5.51 -3.12
CA THR A 378 -11.66 5.15 -2.42
C THR A 378 -12.88 5.57 -3.25
N LYS A 379 -13.92 4.73 -3.26
CA LYS A 379 -15.25 5.10 -3.77
C LYS A 379 -16.27 5.06 -2.64
N THR A 380 -16.76 6.22 -2.24
CA THR A 380 -17.71 6.39 -1.13
C THR A 380 -19.15 6.60 -1.63
N GLY A 381 -20.09 6.63 -0.70
CA GLY A 381 -21.50 6.97 -1.00
C GLY A 381 -22.26 5.88 -1.76
N LEU A 382 -21.83 4.62 -1.69
CA LEU A 382 -22.53 3.52 -2.35
C LEU A 382 -23.68 3.04 -1.47
N ALA A 383 -24.90 3.14 -1.99
CA ALA A 383 -26.09 2.66 -1.31
C ALA A 383 -26.10 1.12 -1.21
N ALA A 384 -26.89 0.59 -0.28
CA ALA A 384 -27.17 -0.84 -0.23
C ALA A 384 -27.67 -1.33 -1.59
N LYS A 385 -27.20 -2.50 -2.02
CA LYS A 385 -27.62 -3.14 -3.26
C LYS A 385 -28.02 -4.57 -2.95
N ALA A 386 -29.33 -4.77 -2.77
CA ALA A 386 -29.87 -6.11 -2.63
C ALA A 386 -29.69 -6.88 -3.94
N GLN A 387 -28.96 -7.99 -3.86
CA GLN A 387 -28.74 -8.94 -4.94
C GLN A 387 -29.01 -10.34 -4.36
N VAL A 388 -29.59 -11.24 -5.15
CA VAL A 388 -29.95 -12.60 -4.70
C VAL A 388 -28.82 -13.58 -5.06
N ASN A 389 -28.44 -14.45 -4.13
CA ASN A 389 -27.48 -15.53 -4.39
C ASN A 389 -28.20 -16.73 -5.00
N SER A 390 -28.73 -16.56 -6.22
CA SER A 390 -29.41 -17.62 -6.99
C SER A 390 -28.71 -17.80 -8.34
N PRO A 391 -27.53 -18.45 -8.34
CA PRO A 391 -26.80 -18.66 -9.58
C PRO A 391 -27.54 -19.61 -10.52
N ASP A 392 -27.32 -19.50 -11.83
CA ASP A 392 -27.89 -20.47 -12.78
C ASP A 392 -27.27 -21.87 -12.61
N SER A 393 -28.03 -22.89 -12.96
CA SER A 393 -27.65 -24.29 -12.76
C SER A 393 -26.55 -24.80 -13.69
N ILE A 394 -26.22 -24.07 -14.76
CA ILE A 394 -25.30 -24.53 -15.81
C ILE A 394 -23.89 -23.99 -15.55
N THR A 395 -23.76 -22.67 -15.44
CA THR A 395 -22.48 -21.96 -15.34
C THR A 395 -22.22 -21.38 -13.96
N LEU A 396 -23.23 -21.36 -13.09
CA LEU A 396 -23.16 -20.77 -11.75
C LEU A 396 -22.93 -19.24 -11.77
N ASN A 397 -23.39 -18.56 -12.83
CA ASN A 397 -23.36 -17.10 -12.92
C ASN A 397 -24.35 -16.49 -11.91
N ALA A 398 -23.88 -15.54 -11.11
CA ALA A 398 -24.67 -14.89 -10.07
C ALA A 398 -25.83 -14.04 -10.62
N LYS A 399 -25.76 -13.63 -11.89
CA LYS A 399 -26.74 -12.76 -12.58
C LYS A 399 -27.00 -11.44 -11.84
N TRP A 400 -25.98 -10.89 -11.21
CA TRP A 400 -26.11 -9.61 -10.53
C TRP A 400 -26.11 -8.44 -11.50
N ASN A 401 -26.77 -7.35 -11.09
CA ASN A 401 -26.75 -6.10 -11.82
C ASN A 401 -25.49 -5.30 -11.46
N VAL A 402 -25.00 -4.49 -12.40
CA VAL A 402 -23.90 -3.58 -12.13
C VAL A 402 -24.28 -2.67 -10.96
N SER A 403 -23.41 -2.61 -9.96
CA SER A 403 -23.58 -1.73 -8.79
C SER A 403 -22.94 -0.37 -9.05
N PHE A 404 -21.74 -0.35 -9.61
CA PHE A 404 -21.08 0.85 -10.10
C PHE A 404 -20.00 0.49 -11.12
N THR A 405 -19.56 1.49 -11.89
CA THR A 405 -18.37 1.38 -12.75
C THR A 405 -17.29 2.32 -12.21
N HIS A 406 -16.05 1.85 -12.20
CA HIS A 406 -14.89 2.63 -11.78
C HIS A 406 -13.92 2.76 -12.95
N LYS A 407 -13.62 4.01 -13.33
CA LYS A 407 -12.55 4.30 -14.28
C LYS A 407 -11.23 4.24 -13.53
N ILE A 408 -10.34 3.35 -13.95
CA ILE A 408 -9.01 3.19 -13.39
C ILE A 408 -8.20 4.45 -13.71
N PRO A 409 -7.70 5.19 -12.69
CA PRO A 409 -6.83 6.34 -12.92
C PRO A 409 -5.62 5.98 -13.79
N GLY A 410 -5.19 6.92 -14.63
CA GLY A 410 -4.09 6.69 -15.58
C GLY A 410 -2.71 6.51 -14.94
N ASP A 411 -2.59 6.86 -13.66
CA ASP A 411 -1.36 6.76 -12.85
C ASP A 411 -1.30 5.50 -11.98
N TRP A 412 -2.35 4.67 -11.97
CA TRP A 412 -2.32 3.37 -11.31
C TRP A 412 -1.26 2.47 -11.97
N LYS A 413 -0.35 1.96 -11.15
CA LYS A 413 0.75 1.10 -11.59
C LYS A 413 0.27 -0.33 -11.81
N SER A 414 0.94 -1.07 -12.69
CA SER A 414 0.69 -2.50 -12.78
C SER A 414 0.87 -3.19 -11.41
N GLY A 415 -0.02 -4.11 -11.07
CA GLY A 415 -0.06 -4.75 -9.76
C GLY A 415 -1.23 -5.72 -9.60
N ALA A 416 -1.12 -6.58 -8.59
CA ALA A 416 -2.28 -7.25 -8.00
C ALA A 416 -3.04 -6.26 -7.11
N TYR A 417 -4.35 -6.13 -7.30
CA TYR A 417 -5.20 -5.21 -6.54
C TYR A 417 -6.31 -5.96 -5.81
N LEU A 418 -6.67 -5.43 -4.64
CA LEU A 418 -7.87 -5.81 -3.90
C LEU A 418 -8.79 -4.59 -3.78
N ALA A 419 -10.01 -4.70 -4.28
CA ALA A 419 -11.09 -3.81 -3.90
C ALA A 419 -11.70 -4.33 -2.60
N LYS A 420 -11.39 -3.68 -1.48
CA LYS A 420 -11.97 -3.97 -0.16
C LYS A 420 -13.31 -3.25 -0.03
N LEU A 421 -14.39 -4.02 -0.06
CA LEU A 421 -15.72 -3.54 0.29
C LEU A 421 -15.82 -3.40 1.80
N VAL A 422 -16.39 -2.29 2.29
CA VAL A 422 -16.62 -2.08 3.72
C VAL A 422 -18.02 -1.50 3.92
N ASN A 423 -18.88 -2.21 4.64
CA ASN A 423 -20.24 -1.72 4.95
C ASN A 423 -20.27 -0.81 6.18
N THR A 424 -21.42 -0.17 6.45
CA THR A 424 -21.60 0.72 7.60
C THR A 424 -21.42 0.05 8.97
N ASP A 425 -21.47 -1.29 9.05
CA ASP A 425 -21.16 -2.05 10.27
C ASP A 425 -19.67 -2.39 10.39
N LYS A 426 -18.84 -1.90 9.47
CA LYS A 426 -17.41 -2.22 9.34
C LYS A 426 -17.12 -3.68 8.99
N GLN A 427 -18.12 -4.43 8.51
CA GLN A 427 -17.86 -5.74 7.90
C GLN A 427 -17.28 -5.54 6.51
N ALA A 428 -16.41 -6.44 6.08
CA ALA A 428 -15.65 -6.29 4.85
C ALA A 428 -15.48 -7.60 4.06
N SER A 429 -15.27 -7.44 2.75
CA SER A 429 -14.88 -8.50 1.81
C SER A 429 -14.00 -7.92 0.70
N TYR A 430 -13.28 -8.77 -0.01
CA TYR A 430 -12.41 -8.39 -1.13
C TYR A 430 -13.01 -8.75 -2.47
N ILE A 431 -12.53 -8.05 -3.50
CA ILE A 431 -12.62 -8.45 -4.90
C ILE A 431 -11.22 -8.31 -5.51
N PRO A 432 -10.55 -9.40 -5.91
CA PRO A 432 -9.26 -9.33 -6.56
C PRO A 432 -9.41 -8.96 -8.03
N PHE A 433 -8.48 -8.15 -8.51
CA PHE A 433 -8.29 -7.86 -9.94
C PHE A 433 -6.84 -7.43 -10.18
N VAL A 434 -6.40 -7.42 -11.43
CA VAL A 434 -5.08 -6.94 -11.82
C VAL A 434 -5.22 -5.63 -12.57
N VAL A 435 -4.41 -4.64 -12.18
CA VAL A 435 -4.12 -3.51 -13.08
C VAL A 435 -2.93 -3.95 -13.90
N ARG A 436 -3.09 -4.05 -15.22
CA ARG A 436 -2.03 -4.50 -16.13
C ARG A 436 -1.53 -3.36 -16.99
N ASP A 437 -0.28 -3.45 -17.42
CA ASP A 437 0.21 -2.59 -18.50
C ASP A 437 -0.43 -3.01 -19.82
N SER A 438 -0.69 -2.04 -20.71
CA SER A 438 -1.16 -2.34 -22.07
C SER A 438 -0.07 -2.97 -22.94
N SER A 439 1.18 -2.56 -22.69
CA SER A 439 2.39 -3.09 -23.32
C SER A 439 3.41 -3.35 -22.21
N PRO A 440 3.38 -4.54 -21.59
CA PRO A 440 4.23 -4.82 -20.44
C PRO A 440 5.72 -4.71 -20.81
N ASN A 441 6.46 -3.93 -20.03
CA ASN A 441 7.89 -3.70 -20.21
C ASN A 441 8.58 -3.77 -18.85
N ALA A 442 9.07 -4.97 -18.50
CA ALA A 442 9.63 -5.27 -17.20
C ALA A 442 10.60 -6.45 -17.29
N ASP A 443 11.46 -6.63 -16.30
CA ASP A 443 12.32 -7.82 -16.23
C ASP A 443 11.47 -9.09 -16.04
N PHE A 444 10.45 -9.00 -15.19
CA PHE A 444 9.59 -10.12 -14.82
C PHE A 444 8.10 -9.82 -15.05
N MET A 445 7.36 -10.83 -15.53
CA MET A 445 5.90 -10.82 -15.62
C MET A 445 5.31 -11.83 -14.63
N ALA A 446 4.64 -11.36 -13.58
CA ALA A 446 3.92 -12.23 -12.64
C ALA A 446 2.50 -12.53 -13.15
N VAL A 447 2.16 -13.82 -13.24
CA VAL A 447 0.83 -14.28 -13.68
C VAL A 447 -0.03 -14.64 -12.47
N MET A 448 -1.21 -14.02 -12.36
CA MET A 448 -2.15 -14.23 -11.26
C MET A 448 -3.19 -15.29 -11.61
N SER A 449 -3.25 -16.38 -10.82
CA SER A 449 -3.88 -17.67 -11.13
C SER A 449 -5.41 -17.69 -10.95
N HIS A 450 -6.11 -16.75 -11.57
CA HIS A 450 -7.57 -16.60 -11.45
C HIS A 450 -8.36 -17.85 -11.90
N ASN A 451 -7.84 -18.62 -12.86
CA ASN A 451 -8.43 -19.89 -13.25
C ASN A 451 -8.46 -20.88 -12.09
N THR A 452 -7.35 -21.01 -11.39
CA THR A 452 -7.25 -21.91 -10.22
C THR A 452 -8.16 -21.43 -9.10
N TYR A 453 -8.17 -20.12 -8.81
CA TYR A 453 -9.10 -19.58 -7.81
C TYR A 453 -10.54 -19.98 -8.12
N GLN A 454 -10.93 -19.88 -9.39
CA GLN A 454 -12.26 -20.16 -9.85
C GLN A 454 -12.57 -21.67 -9.87
N ALA A 455 -11.60 -22.51 -10.21
CA ALA A 455 -11.76 -23.96 -10.21
C ALA A 455 -12.04 -24.53 -8.82
N TYR A 456 -11.45 -23.93 -7.78
CA TYR A 456 -11.67 -24.26 -6.36
C TYR A 456 -12.80 -23.44 -5.71
N ASN A 457 -13.34 -22.44 -6.40
CA ASN A 457 -14.42 -21.61 -5.87
C ASN A 457 -15.74 -22.39 -5.81
N ASN A 458 -16.19 -22.73 -4.61
CA ASN A 458 -17.46 -23.41 -4.35
C ASN A 458 -18.61 -22.45 -4.02
N TRP A 459 -18.46 -21.15 -4.33
CA TRP A 459 -19.57 -20.20 -4.26
C TRP A 459 -20.72 -20.68 -5.15
N GLY A 460 -21.96 -20.63 -4.63
CA GLY A 460 -23.12 -21.24 -5.28
C GLY A 460 -23.20 -22.78 -5.13
N GLY A 461 -22.34 -23.37 -4.29
CA GLY A 461 -22.38 -24.79 -3.94
C GLY A 461 -21.60 -25.73 -4.86
N LYS A 462 -20.92 -25.22 -5.89
CA LYS A 462 -20.23 -26.01 -6.91
C LYS A 462 -18.86 -25.45 -7.27
N SER A 463 -17.89 -26.36 -7.41
CA SER A 463 -16.55 -26.15 -7.96
C SER A 463 -16.23 -27.24 -8.99
N LEU A 464 -15.03 -27.24 -9.59
CA LEU A 464 -14.60 -28.34 -10.48
C LEU A 464 -14.25 -29.64 -9.71
N TYR A 465 -14.42 -29.64 -8.39
CA TYR A 465 -14.11 -30.77 -7.53
C TYR A 465 -15.37 -31.26 -6.82
N GLY A 466 -15.62 -32.57 -6.92
CA GLY A 466 -16.75 -33.21 -6.24
C GLY A 466 -16.69 -33.03 -4.73
N TYR A 467 -15.52 -33.26 -4.09
CA TYR A 467 -15.36 -33.09 -2.65
C TYR A 467 -15.64 -31.64 -2.17
N ASN A 468 -15.49 -30.66 -3.07
CA ASN A 468 -15.72 -29.25 -2.81
C ASN A 468 -17.02 -28.76 -3.49
N SER A 469 -18.02 -29.65 -3.57
CA SER A 469 -19.34 -29.39 -4.14
C SER A 469 -20.42 -30.00 -3.24
N SER A 470 -21.55 -29.32 -3.06
CA SER A 470 -22.58 -29.62 -2.05
C SER A 470 -23.23 -31.01 -2.19
N ASN A 471 -23.25 -31.58 -3.40
CA ASN A 471 -23.80 -32.90 -3.69
C ASN A 471 -22.73 -33.94 -4.10
N LYS A 472 -21.45 -33.65 -3.83
CA LYS A 472 -20.29 -34.48 -4.24
C LYS A 472 -20.09 -34.62 -5.76
N THR A 473 -20.86 -33.91 -6.58
CA THR A 473 -20.72 -33.89 -8.04
C THR A 473 -20.03 -32.59 -8.48
N PRO A 474 -18.92 -32.64 -9.23
CA PRO A 474 -18.27 -31.44 -9.73
C PRO A 474 -19.18 -30.72 -10.75
N ALA A 475 -19.00 -29.40 -10.87
CA ALA A 475 -19.44 -28.69 -12.06
C ALA A 475 -18.43 -28.92 -13.20
N ILE A 476 -18.88 -28.72 -14.44
CA ILE A 476 -18.03 -28.71 -15.64
C ILE A 476 -17.90 -27.33 -16.28
N LYS A 477 -18.73 -26.36 -15.85
CA LYS A 477 -18.69 -24.96 -16.27
C LYS A 477 -18.78 -24.06 -15.04
N LEU A 478 -17.95 -23.03 -14.97
CA LEU A 478 -17.89 -22.08 -13.86
C LEU A 478 -17.73 -20.65 -14.39
N SER A 479 -18.69 -19.77 -14.09
CA SER A 479 -18.69 -18.38 -14.54
C SER A 479 -17.85 -17.50 -13.62
N PHE A 480 -16.98 -16.67 -14.17
CA PHE A 480 -16.28 -15.62 -13.43
C PHE A 480 -17.21 -14.48 -12.99
N ASN A 481 -18.49 -14.49 -13.38
CA ASN A 481 -19.50 -13.56 -12.89
C ASN A 481 -20.07 -14.03 -11.55
N ARG A 482 -19.20 -14.30 -10.58
CA ARG A 482 -19.56 -14.69 -9.22
C ARG A 482 -18.46 -14.34 -8.22
N PRO A 483 -18.79 -14.08 -6.94
CA PRO A 483 -17.80 -13.87 -5.89
C PRO A 483 -16.91 -15.09 -5.63
N TYR A 484 -15.73 -14.87 -5.04
CA TYR A 484 -14.94 -15.94 -4.45
C TYR A 484 -15.36 -16.19 -3.00
N LYS A 485 -15.48 -17.46 -2.62
CA LYS A 485 -15.76 -17.82 -1.22
C LYS A 485 -14.52 -17.77 -0.31
N SER A 486 -13.38 -18.19 -0.83
CA SER A 486 -12.12 -18.25 -0.08
C SER A 486 -11.51 -16.87 0.16
N GLY A 487 -10.73 -16.74 1.24
CA GLY A 487 -9.95 -15.53 1.51
C GLY A 487 -10.79 -14.27 1.71
N ASN A 488 -12.02 -14.39 2.24
CA ASN A 488 -12.99 -13.29 2.34
C ASN A 488 -13.27 -12.59 1.00
N GLY A 489 -13.22 -13.33 -0.11
CA GLY A 489 -13.37 -12.79 -1.46
C GLY A 489 -12.08 -12.66 -2.25
N ALA A 490 -10.90 -12.81 -1.61
CA ALA A 490 -9.60 -12.73 -2.29
C ALA A 490 -9.20 -13.97 -3.09
N GLY A 491 -10.02 -15.04 -3.08
CA GLY A 491 -9.64 -16.31 -3.71
C GLY A 491 -8.48 -16.97 -2.95
N GLU A 492 -7.50 -17.48 -3.69
CA GLU A 492 -6.29 -18.11 -3.12
C GLU A 492 -5.07 -17.17 -3.09
N PHE A 493 -5.25 -15.88 -3.41
CA PHE A 493 -4.18 -14.88 -3.48
C PHE A 493 -3.26 -14.88 -2.24
N PHE A 494 -3.85 -14.81 -1.05
CA PHE A 494 -3.10 -14.79 0.21
C PHE A 494 -2.51 -16.15 0.60
N ALA A 495 -2.98 -17.25 0.00
CA ALA A 495 -2.47 -18.58 0.32
C ALA A 495 -1.16 -18.87 -0.40
N TYR A 496 -1.02 -18.42 -1.65
CA TYR A 496 0.07 -18.92 -2.52
C TYR A 496 0.90 -17.85 -3.22
N GLU A 497 0.36 -16.67 -3.51
CA GLU A 497 1.03 -15.71 -4.42
C GLU A 497 1.61 -14.50 -3.70
N TYR A 498 0.93 -14.05 -2.65
CA TYR A 498 1.23 -12.78 -2.00
C TYR A 498 2.66 -12.71 -1.40
N ASN A 499 3.18 -13.82 -0.87
CA ASN A 499 4.51 -13.88 -0.26
C ASN A 499 5.62 -13.60 -1.29
N LEU A 500 5.53 -14.17 -2.49
CA LEU A 500 6.52 -13.90 -3.53
C LEU A 500 6.43 -12.45 -4.02
N ILE A 501 5.21 -11.93 -4.20
CA ILE A 501 4.97 -10.54 -4.62
C ILE A 501 5.63 -9.57 -3.64
N ARG A 502 5.39 -9.74 -2.34
CA ARG A 502 6.03 -8.93 -1.30
C ARG A 502 7.55 -9.05 -1.34
N TRP A 503 8.07 -10.26 -1.50
CA TRP A 503 9.51 -10.47 -1.54
C TRP A 503 10.17 -9.84 -2.78
N LEU A 504 9.55 -9.95 -3.96
CA LEU A 504 10.04 -9.34 -5.20
C LEU A 504 10.11 -7.81 -5.05
N GLU A 505 9.02 -7.19 -4.59
CA GLU A 505 8.98 -5.74 -4.43
C GLU A 505 9.88 -5.22 -3.31
N LYS A 506 10.04 -5.99 -2.22
CA LYS A 506 11.01 -5.68 -1.15
C LYS A 506 12.43 -5.58 -1.69
N ASN A 507 12.78 -6.44 -2.64
CA ASN A 507 14.12 -6.51 -3.22
C ASN A 507 14.27 -5.61 -4.47
N GLY A 508 13.25 -4.81 -4.83
CA GLY A 508 13.33 -3.83 -5.91
C GLY A 508 13.33 -4.44 -7.31
N TYR A 509 12.84 -5.68 -7.47
CA TYR A 509 12.71 -6.28 -8.80
C TYR A 509 11.71 -5.51 -9.66
N ASN A 510 12.03 -5.37 -10.95
CA ASN A 510 11.14 -4.75 -11.94
C ASN A 510 10.09 -5.76 -12.43
N VAL A 511 8.88 -5.66 -11.90
CA VAL A 511 7.80 -6.65 -12.13
C VAL A 511 6.55 -5.97 -12.69
N THR A 512 5.99 -6.56 -13.75
CA THR A 512 4.64 -6.27 -14.26
C THR A 512 3.71 -7.45 -13.98
N TYR A 513 2.39 -7.20 -13.93
CA TYR A 513 1.40 -8.16 -13.46
C TYR A 513 0.30 -8.35 -14.50
N VAL A 514 -0.05 -9.61 -14.73
CA VAL A 514 -1.11 -10.04 -15.65
C VAL A 514 -1.93 -11.17 -15.04
N THR A 515 -3.04 -11.54 -15.67
CA THR A 515 -3.83 -12.73 -15.30
C THR A 515 -3.74 -13.80 -16.37
N ASP A 516 -4.18 -15.02 -16.04
CA ASP A 516 -4.31 -16.14 -16.99
C ASP A 516 -5.05 -15.75 -18.27
N HIS A 517 -6.09 -14.91 -18.14
CA HIS A 517 -6.87 -14.41 -19.28
C HIS A 517 -6.03 -13.52 -20.20
N ASP A 518 -5.09 -12.75 -19.65
CA ASP A 518 -4.23 -11.90 -20.47
C ASP A 518 -3.21 -12.74 -21.25
N ILE A 519 -2.66 -13.79 -20.63
CA ILE A 519 -1.82 -14.78 -21.31
C ILE A 519 -2.64 -15.49 -22.39
N HIS A 520 -3.87 -15.93 -22.12
CA HIS A 520 -4.78 -16.50 -23.11
C HIS A 520 -5.01 -15.57 -24.30
N ASN A 521 -5.21 -14.28 -24.03
CA ASN A 521 -5.49 -13.25 -25.02
C ASN A 521 -4.22 -12.73 -25.75
N GLY A 522 -3.06 -13.35 -25.52
CA GLY A 522 -1.84 -13.07 -26.30
C GLY A 522 -1.07 -11.83 -25.85
N ILE A 523 -1.17 -11.41 -24.58
CA ILE A 523 -0.45 -10.23 -24.07
C ILE A 523 1.07 -10.31 -24.29
N LEU A 524 1.63 -11.52 -24.35
CA LEU A 524 3.06 -11.75 -24.58
C LEU A 524 3.56 -11.20 -25.92
N ALA A 525 2.73 -11.25 -26.97
CA ALA A 525 3.10 -10.78 -28.31
C ALA A 525 3.44 -9.28 -28.37
N ASN A 526 2.95 -8.50 -27.40
CA ASN A 526 3.18 -7.05 -27.30
C ASN A 526 3.97 -6.68 -26.03
N SER A 527 4.72 -7.64 -25.47
CA SER A 527 5.49 -7.44 -24.25
C SER A 527 7.00 -7.45 -24.52
N ASN A 528 7.73 -6.71 -23.69
CA ASN A 528 9.19 -6.77 -23.61
C ASN A 528 9.57 -7.26 -22.21
N VAL A 529 9.29 -8.55 -21.95
CA VAL A 529 9.61 -9.20 -20.67
C VAL A 529 10.60 -10.33 -20.88
N LYS A 530 11.50 -10.51 -19.91
CA LYS A 530 12.53 -11.55 -20.00
C LYS A 530 12.10 -12.86 -19.37
N THR A 531 11.26 -12.82 -18.36
CA THR A 531 10.89 -14.01 -17.60
C THR A 531 9.45 -13.93 -17.11
N ILE A 532 8.69 -15.01 -17.30
CA ILE A 532 7.38 -15.20 -16.66
C ILE A 532 7.58 -15.86 -15.30
N LEU A 533 6.97 -15.28 -14.28
CA LEU A 533 6.91 -15.80 -12.92
C LEU A 533 5.53 -16.38 -12.67
N ILE A 534 5.49 -17.63 -12.19
CA ILE A 534 4.29 -18.23 -11.61
C ILE A 534 4.42 -18.16 -10.09
N PRO A 535 3.79 -17.17 -9.43
CA PRO A 535 4.01 -16.85 -8.03
C PRO A 535 3.32 -17.82 -7.06
N GLY A 536 2.37 -18.64 -7.51
CA GLY A 536 1.58 -19.50 -6.65
C GLY A 536 0.96 -20.67 -7.41
N HIS A 537 -0.16 -21.20 -6.88
CA HIS A 537 -0.79 -22.41 -7.40
C HIS A 537 -1.57 -22.13 -8.70
N ASP A 538 -0.95 -22.44 -9.84
CA ASP A 538 -1.48 -22.16 -11.17
C ASP A 538 -1.78 -23.45 -11.97
N GLU A 539 -2.74 -24.23 -11.47
CA GLU A 539 -3.07 -25.58 -11.96
C GLU A 539 -3.83 -25.61 -13.30
N TYR A 540 -4.58 -24.56 -13.62
CA TYR A 540 -5.60 -24.58 -14.68
C TYR A 540 -5.27 -23.66 -15.84
N TRP A 541 -4.80 -24.24 -16.94
CA TRP A 541 -4.37 -23.47 -18.12
C TRP A 541 -5.25 -23.77 -19.33
N SER A 542 -5.50 -22.76 -20.15
CA SER A 542 -6.11 -23.00 -21.46
C SER A 542 -5.06 -23.43 -22.48
N LYS A 543 -5.49 -24.12 -23.55
CA LYS A 543 -4.61 -24.45 -24.68
C LYS A 543 -3.88 -23.21 -25.20
N HIS A 544 -4.59 -22.09 -25.37
CA HIS A 544 -4.00 -20.86 -25.89
C HIS A 544 -2.97 -20.25 -24.93
N MET A 545 -3.15 -20.37 -23.61
CA MET A 545 -2.10 -19.92 -22.67
C MET A 545 -0.81 -20.70 -22.89
N ARG A 546 -0.93 -22.04 -22.97
CA ARG A 546 0.20 -22.93 -23.22
C ARG A 546 0.87 -22.61 -24.56
N ASP A 547 0.07 -22.43 -25.62
CA ASP A 547 0.58 -22.11 -26.96
C ASP A 547 1.28 -20.74 -26.99
N ASN A 548 0.71 -19.71 -26.36
CA ASN A 548 1.31 -18.37 -26.36
C ASN A 548 2.67 -18.35 -25.64
N ILE A 549 2.84 -19.15 -24.59
CA ILE A 549 4.13 -19.29 -23.90
C ILE A 549 5.11 -20.10 -24.76
N GLU A 550 4.69 -21.25 -25.32
CA GLU A 550 5.56 -22.07 -26.18
C GLU A 550 6.00 -21.32 -27.45
N ASN A 551 5.15 -20.45 -27.99
CA ASN A 551 5.46 -19.58 -29.14
C ASN A 551 6.29 -18.34 -28.76
N SER A 552 6.70 -18.21 -27.49
CA SER A 552 7.57 -17.14 -27.00
C SER A 552 8.88 -17.72 -26.44
N PRO A 553 9.72 -18.38 -27.29
CA PRO A 553 10.94 -19.07 -26.83
C PRO A 553 12.00 -18.15 -26.19
N ASP A 554 11.96 -16.85 -26.51
CA ASP A 554 12.88 -15.87 -25.93
C ASP A 554 12.50 -15.46 -24.47
N VAL A 555 11.37 -15.96 -23.96
CA VAL A 555 10.89 -15.66 -22.61
C VAL A 555 11.15 -16.86 -21.68
N ASN A 556 11.99 -16.65 -20.67
CA ASN A 556 12.32 -17.65 -19.67
C ASN A 556 11.17 -17.87 -18.66
N LEU A 557 11.22 -18.94 -17.87
CA LEU A 557 10.20 -19.24 -16.84
C LEU A 557 10.84 -19.40 -15.46
N ALA A 558 10.17 -18.88 -14.42
CA ALA A 558 10.44 -19.27 -13.04
C ALA A 558 9.15 -19.66 -12.32
N LEU A 559 9.14 -20.88 -11.81
CA LEU A 559 7.99 -21.57 -11.26
C LEU A 559 8.18 -21.71 -9.76
N PHE A 560 7.49 -20.87 -8.99
CA PHE A 560 7.59 -20.80 -7.54
C PHE A 560 6.49 -21.60 -6.83
N ASN A 561 6.08 -22.71 -7.45
CA ASN A 561 5.04 -23.60 -6.94
C ASN A 561 5.19 -25.03 -7.51
N ALA A 562 4.15 -25.85 -7.41
CA ALA A 562 4.03 -27.18 -8.00
C ALA A 562 2.68 -27.33 -8.72
N ASN A 563 2.46 -28.43 -9.42
CA ASN A 563 1.20 -28.74 -10.11
C ASN A 563 0.77 -27.67 -11.12
N ILE A 564 1.74 -27.01 -11.75
CA ILE A 564 1.48 -25.90 -12.68
C ILE A 564 1.05 -26.45 -14.04
N GLY A 565 0.00 -25.86 -14.62
CA GLY A 565 -0.51 -26.22 -15.94
C GLY A 565 -0.90 -27.69 -16.07
N TYR A 566 -1.45 -28.29 -15.00
CA TYR A 566 -1.82 -29.70 -14.96
C TYR A 566 -3.10 -29.97 -15.74
N TRP A 567 -4.15 -29.17 -15.53
CA TRP A 567 -5.44 -29.30 -16.22
C TRP A 567 -5.56 -28.35 -17.40
N GLN A 568 -5.95 -28.90 -18.56
CA GLN A 568 -6.41 -28.09 -19.69
C GLN A 568 -7.86 -27.65 -19.48
N VAL A 569 -8.12 -26.34 -19.59
CA VAL A 569 -9.46 -25.73 -19.58
C VAL A 569 -9.75 -24.99 -20.89
N ARG A 570 -11.02 -24.65 -21.10
CA ARG A 570 -11.45 -23.76 -22.18
C ARG A 570 -12.24 -22.59 -21.63
N TYR A 571 -12.32 -21.52 -22.42
CA TYR A 571 -13.21 -20.41 -22.14
C TYR A 571 -14.39 -20.36 -23.12
N GLU A 572 -15.54 -19.97 -22.60
CA GLU A 572 -16.75 -19.61 -23.34
C GLU A 572 -17.19 -18.19 -22.90
N ASP A 573 -18.24 -17.66 -23.54
CA ASP A 573 -18.87 -16.39 -23.16
C ASP A 573 -17.89 -15.20 -23.07
N GLY A 574 -16.99 -15.09 -24.05
CA GLY A 574 -15.97 -14.04 -24.09
C GLY A 574 -14.98 -14.08 -22.92
N GLY A 575 -14.65 -15.28 -22.42
CA GLY A 575 -13.76 -15.46 -21.27
C GLY A 575 -14.49 -15.48 -19.93
N ARG A 576 -15.82 -15.33 -19.89
CA ARG A 576 -16.55 -15.25 -18.62
C ARG A 576 -17.02 -16.59 -18.08
N THR A 577 -16.87 -17.67 -18.83
CA THR A 577 -17.16 -19.04 -18.36
C THR A 577 -15.97 -19.94 -18.62
N MET A 578 -15.44 -20.55 -17.56
CA MET A 578 -14.39 -21.57 -17.65
C MET A 578 -15.02 -22.96 -17.73
N VAL A 579 -14.59 -23.77 -18.68
CA VAL A 579 -15.05 -25.14 -18.91
C VAL A 579 -13.94 -26.12 -18.56
N GLY A 580 -14.26 -27.12 -17.74
CA GLY A 580 -13.33 -28.16 -17.33
C GLY A 580 -14.03 -29.47 -16.99
N TYR A 581 -13.97 -30.45 -17.88
CA TYR A 581 -14.55 -31.79 -17.67
C TYR A 581 -13.68 -32.65 -16.75
N LYS A 582 -12.35 -32.49 -16.78
CA LYS A 582 -11.38 -33.19 -15.93
C LYS A 582 -11.55 -34.72 -15.97
N ALA A 583 -11.91 -35.34 -14.86
CA ALA A 583 -12.19 -36.77 -14.76
C ALA A 583 -13.37 -37.22 -15.64
N LEU A 584 -14.20 -36.28 -16.12
CA LEU A 584 -15.30 -36.51 -17.06
C LEU A 584 -14.92 -36.19 -18.51
N ALA A 585 -13.62 -36.07 -18.85
CA ALA A 585 -13.17 -35.68 -20.19
C ALA A 585 -13.70 -36.57 -21.33
N SER A 586 -14.05 -37.83 -21.07
CA SER A 586 -14.71 -38.69 -22.07
C SER A 586 -16.09 -38.20 -22.51
N GLN A 587 -16.74 -37.35 -21.68
CA GLN A 587 -18.03 -36.71 -21.97
C GLN A 587 -17.87 -35.35 -22.65
N ASP A 588 -16.63 -34.87 -22.81
CA ASP A 588 -16.36 -33.60 -23.45
C ASP A 588 -16.66 -33.69 -24.96
N PRO A 589 -17.60 -32.90 -25.51
CA PRO A 589 -17.95 -32.97 -26.93
C PRO A 589 -16.75 -32.70 -27.84
N TYR A 590 -15.74 -31.98 -27.36
CA TYR A 590 -14.52 -31.70 -28.10
C TYR A 590 -13.72 -32.97 -28.44
N ASN A 591 -13.96 -34.09 -27.77
CA ASN A 591 -13.35 -35.36 -28.12
C ASN A 591 -13.68 -35.81 -29.55
N LYS A 592 -14.77 -35.30 -30.14
CA LYS A 592 -15.16 -35.55 -31.54
C LYS A 592 -14.96 -34.36 -32.48
N ILE A 593 -14.82 -33.15 -31.93
CA ILE A 593 -14.77 -31.90 -32.70
C ILE A 593 -13.32 -31.48 -32.93
N ASP A 594 -12.57 -31.33 -31.84
CA ASP A 594 -11.17 -30.93 -31.83
C ASP A 594 -10.51 -31.53 -30.59
N PRO A 595 -9.94 -32.75 -30.71
CA PRO A 595 -9.34 -33.46 -29.59
C PRO A 595 -8.24 -32.66 -28.88
N ALA A 596 -7.53 -31.77 -29.57
CA ALA A 596 -6.48 -30.95 -28.96
C ALA A 596 -7.03 -29.98 -27.89
N GLN A 597 -8.33 -29.69 -27.92
CA GLN A 597 -9.01 -28.80 -27.00
C GLN A 597 -9.76 -29.52 -25.88
N VAL A 598 -9.73 -30.85 -25.80
CA VAL A 598 -10.38 -31.61 -24.72
C VAL A 598 -9.87 -31.16 -23.35
N THR A 599 -10.77 -30.99 -22.39
CA THR A 599 -10.44 -30.50 -21.04
C THR A 599 -10.08 -31.65 -20.09
N THR A 600 -8.93 -32.26 -20.36
CA THR A 600 -8.28 -33.30 -19.54
C THR A 600 -6.95 -32.77 -18.99
N THR A 601 -6.14 -33.59 -18.31
CA THR A 601 -4.78 -33.18 -17.96
C THR A 601 -3.96 -32.99 -19.24
N PHE A 602 -3.08 -31.99 -19.30
CA PHE A 602 -2.27 -31.73 -20.49
C PHE A 602 -1.49 -32.97 -21.00
N ARG A 603 -0.94 -33.78 -20.08
CA ARG A 603 -0.21 -35.01 -20.44
C ARG A 603 -1.05 -36.16 -20.99
N SER A 604 -2.36 -36.17 -20.74
CA SER A 604 -3.20 -37.33 -21.08
C SER A 604 -3.69 -37.23 -22.52
N PRO A 605 -3.93 -38.37 -23.19
CA PRO A 605 -4.68 -38.39 -24.43
C PRO A 605 -6.06 -37.72 -24.25
N PRO A 606 -6.57 -37.01 -25.27
CA PRO A 606 -5.95 -36.81 -26.59
C PRO A 606 -4.95 -35.63 -26.68
N VAL A 607 -4.71 -34.89 -25.59
CA VAL A 607 -3.87 -33.66 -25.61
C VAL A 607 -2.38 -33.98 -25.74
N ASN A 608 -1.88 -34.97 -24.99
CA ASN A 608 -0.50 -35.49 -25.10
C ASN A 608 0.63 -34.45 -25.02
N ARG A 609 0.49 -33.41 -24.18
CA ARG A 609 1.49 -32.36 -23.94
C ARG A 609 1.93 -32.36 -22.49
N PRO A 610 2.78 -33.29 -22.03
CA PRO A 610 3.16 -33.32 -20.63
C PRO A 610 3.83 -32.01 -20.17
N GLU A 611 3.61 -31.70 -18.90
CA GLU A 611 4.03 -30.48 -18.21
C GLU A 611 5.55 -30.34 -18.26
N GLN A 612 6.26 -31.46 -18.09
CA GLN A 612 7.73 -31.50 -18.14
C GLN A 612 8.32 -31.07 -19.48
N ASP A 613 7.58 -31.10 -20.59
CA ASP A 613 8.09 -30.65 -21.90
C ASP A 613 8.30 -29.13 -21.91
N LEU A 614 7.48 -28.39 -21.17
CA LEU A 614 7.64 -26.95 -20.98
C LEU A 614 8.45 -26.63 -19.72
N PHE A 615 8.14 -27.30 -18.61
CA PHE A 615 8.61 -26.91 -17.28
C PHE A 615 9.82 -27.71 -16.76
N GLY A 616 10.18 -28.81 -17.42
CA GLY A 616 11.24 -29.74 -16.96
C GLY A 616 10.84 -30.65 -15.81
N SER A 617 9.75 -30.37 -15.09
CA SER A 617 9.18 -31.17 -14.01
C SER A 617 7.67 -31.35 -14.21
N MET A 618 7.08 -32.30 -13.47
CA MET A 618 5.63 -32.50 -13.51
C MET A 618 5.08 -32.99 -12.18
N TYR A 619 3.79 -32.73 -11.93
CA TYR A 619 3.07 -33.12 -10.72
C TYR A 619 3.22 -34.61 -10.39
N ARG A 620 3.46 -34.86 -9.09
CA ARG A 620 3.60 -36.22 -8.51
C ARG A 620 2.58 -36.52 -7.42
N GLY A 621 2.08 -35.52 -6.71
CA GLY A 621 1.10 -35.72 -5.63
C GLY A 621 1.31 -34.80 -4.43
N ILE A 622 0.56 -35.08 -3.37
CA ILE A 622 0.64 -34.45 -2.06
C ILE A 622 1.45 -35.37 -1.12
N PRO A 623 2.57 -34.90 -0.52
CA PRO A 623 3.29 -35.69 0.46
C PRO A 623 2.48 -35.87 1.74
N GLU A 624 2.59 -37.05 2.37
CA GLU A 624 1.87 -37.42 3.60
C GLU A 624 2.16 -36.47 4.78
N LYS A 625 3.30 -35.79 4.74
CA LYS A 625 3.71 -34.75 5.68
C LYS A 625 4.68 -33.79 5.00
N THR A 626 4.86 -32.61 5.58
CA THR A 626 5.91 -31.69 5.16
C THR A 626 7.30 -32.30 5.38
N MET A 627 8.17 -32.15 4.39
CA MET A 627 9.52 -32.71 4.33
C MET A 627 10.56 -31.59 4.19
N PRO A 628 11.83 -31.84 4.58
CA PRO A 628 12.91 -30.92 4.28
C PRO A 628 13.23 -30.88 2.78
N MET A 629 13.71 -29.73 2.28
CA MET A 629 14.48 -29.70 1.04
C MET A 629 15.86 -30.30 1.28
N VAL A 630 16.29 -31.26 0.47
CA VAL A 630 17.59 -31.94 0.60
C VAL A 630 18.54 -31.52 -0.52
N VAL A 631 19.73 -31.05 -0.16
CA VAL A 631 20.78 -30.64 -1.10
C VAL A 631 21.43 -31.88 -1.72
N THR A 632 21.33 -32.03 -3.05
CA THR A 632 21.89 -33.19 -3.76
C THR A 632 22.96 -32.84 -4.79
N ASN A 633 23.10 -31.56 -5.17
CA ASN A 633 24.13 -31.09 -6.10
C ASN A 633 24.79 -29.78 -5.59
N PRO A 634 25.62 -29.84 -4.53
CA PRO A 634 26.17 -28.64 -3.89
C PRO A 634 27.13 -27.85 -4.79
N SER A 635 27.68 -28.46 -5.85
CA SER A 635 28.50 -27.78 -6.87
C SER A 635 27.70 -26.92 -7.84
N HIS A 636 26.37 -27.07 -7.89
CA HIS A 636 25.55 -26.26 -8.78
C HIS A 636 25.62 -24.78 -8.36
N TRP A 637 25.81 -23.89 -9.34
CA TRP A 637 26.04 -22.45 -9.13
C TRP A 637 24.92 -21.77 -8.34
N ILE A 638 23.70 -22.31 -8.33
CA ILE A 638 22.58 -21.78 -7.55
C ILE A 638 22.86 -21.74 -6.04
N TYR A 639 23.75 -22.60 -5.54
CA TYR A 639 24.16 -22.63 -4.13
C TYR A 639 25.27 -21.64 -3.79
N THR A 640 25.80 -20.88 -4.75
CA THR A 640 26.86 -19.89 -4.52
C THR A 640 26.45 -18.92 -3.42
N GLY A 641 27.26 -18.83 -2.36
CA GLY A 641 27.01 -17.97 -1.19
C GLY A 641 26.13 -18.57 -0.09
N THR A 642 25.56 -19.77 -0.27
CA THR A 642 24.73 -20.44 0.75
C THR A 642 25.55 -21.16 1.82
N GLY A 643 26.73 -21.69 1.44
CA GLY A 643 27.54 -22.57 2.30
C GLY A 643 26.97 -23.98 2.50
N LEU A 644 25.88 -24.33 1.82
CA LEU A 644 25.24 -25.64 1.90
C LEU A 644 26.11 -26.75 1.31
N LYS A 645 26.07 -27.92 1.94
CA LYS A 645 26.83 -29.13 1.59
C LYS A 645 25.89 -30.25 1.14
N LEU A 646 26.47 -31.27 0.52
CA LEU A 646 25.73 -32.48 0.14
C LEU A 646 25.02 -33.07 1.36
N GLY A 647 23.71 -33.29 1.25
CA GLY A 647 22.89 -33.87 2.31
C GLY A 647 22.33 -32.88 3.33
N ASP A 648 22.74 -31.61 3.30
CA ASP A 648 22.14 -30.57 4.14
C ASP A 648 20.63 -30.46 3.89
N GLN A 649 19.89 -30.15 4.94
CA GLN A 649 18.43 -30.12 4.93
C GLN A 649 17.92 -28.74 5.32
N ILE A 650 16.92 -28.24 4.60
CA ILE A 650 16.12 -27.08 5.01
C ILE A 650 14.72 -27.57 5.41
N PRO A 651 14.41 -27.67 6.72
CA PRO A 651 13.14 -28.21 7.20
C PRO A 651 11.93 -27.42 6.69
N GLY A 652 10.85 -28.14 6.37
CA GLY A 652 9.54 -27.53 6.13
C GLY A 652 9.29 -27.03 4.69
N VAL A 653 10.31 -26.95 3.84
CA VAL A 653 10.21 -26.34 2.50
C VAL A 653 9.39 -27.19 1.54
N VAL A 654 9.44 -28.52 1.64
CA VAL A 654 8.76 -29.43 0.72
C VAL A 654 7.41 -29.82 1.30
N GLY A 655 6.33 -29.25 0.79
CA GLY A 655 4.98 -29.55 1.26
C GLY A 655 3.88 -28.99 0.34
N GLY A 656 2.63 -29.27 0.69
CA GLY A 656 1.48 -28.99 -0.17
C GLY A 656 1.46 -29.98 -1.32
N GLU A 657 1.83 -29.56 -2.51
CA GLU A 657 2.04 -30.45 -3.66
C GLU A 657 3.50 -30.44 -4.09
N VAL A 658 3.91 -31.49 -4.80
CA VAL A 658 5.28 -31.63 -5.28
C VAL A 658 5.36 -32.09 -6.74
N ASP A 659 6.35 -31.53 -7.41
CA ASP A 659 6.75 -31.92 -8.76
C ASP A 659 8.10 -32.63 -8.74
N ALA A 660 8.33 -33.48 -9.74
CA ALA A 660 9.63 -34.10 -9.95
C ALA A 660 9.88 -34.35 -11.43
N THR A 661 11.14 -34.31 -11.85
CA THR A 661 11.52 -34.58 -13.24
C THR A 661 11.64 -36.08 -13.50
N THR A 662 11.28 -36.50 -14.72
CA THR A 662 11.66 -37.81 -15.27
C THR A 662 12.58 -37.69 -16.48
N LEU A 663 12.98 -36.47 -16.83
CA LEU A 663 13.92 -36.23 -17.91
C LEU A 663 15.34 -36.65 -17.49
N THR A 664 16.12 -37.15 -18.45
CA THR A 664 17.50 -37.59 -18.25
C THR A 664 18.51 -36.67 -18.95
N SER A 665 18.04 -35.76 -19.80
CA SER A 665 18.82 -34.76 -20.52
C SER A 665 18.20 -33.39 -20.35
N ASN A 666 19.01 -32.33 -20.56
CA ASN A 666 18.58 -30.93 -20.52
C ASN A 666 18.06 -30.42 -19.16
N VAL A 667 18.01 -31.27 -18.13
CA VAL A 667 17.60 -30.93 -16.77
C VAL A 667 18.77 -31.11 -15.80
N GLU A 668 18.95 -30.12 -14.94
CA GLU A 668 19.91 -30.11 -13.83
C GLU A 668 19.11 -30.21 -12.52
N ILE A 669 19.29 -31.31 -11.79
CA ILE A 669 18.66 -31.50 -10.48
C ILE A 669 19.52 -30.78 -9.43
N ILE A 670 18.92 -29.78 -8.79
CA ILE A 670 19.54 -28.93 -7.77
C ILE A 670 19.37 -29.57 -6.38
N SER A 671 18.13 -29.97 -6.09
CA SER A 671 17.71 -30.64 -4.87
C SER A 671 16.80 -31.80 -5.24
N ARG A 672 16.93 -32.91 -4.52
CA ARG A 672 16.02 -34.05 -4.62
C ARG A 672 15.66 -34.53 -3.23
N SER A 673 14.43 -34.26 -2.83
CA SER A 673 13.94 -34.50 -1.48
C SER A 673 13.08 -35.77 -1.46
N PRO A 674 13.36 -36.74 -0.58
CA PRO A 674 12.55 -37.95 -0.48
C PRO A 674 11.17 -37.61 0.11
N VAL A 675 10.12 -38.11 -0.53
CA VAL A 675 8.73 -37.94 -0.09
C VAL A 675 8.01 -39.28 -0.14
N THR A 676 6.96 -39.42 0.66
CA THR A 676 6.01 -40.54 0.53
C THR A 676 4.73 -40.01 -0.09
N LEU A 677 4.40 -40.52 -1.28
CA LEU A 677 3.17 -40.20 -2.01
C LEU A 677 2.33 -41.46 -2.11
N TYR A 678 1.14 -41.46 -1.52
CA TYR A 678 0.22 -42.60 -1.54
C TYR A 678 0.87 -43.93 -1.08
N GLY A 679 1.65 -43.88 0.00
CA GLY A 679 2.40 -45.02 0.53
C GLY A 679 3.63 -45.45 -0.30
N GLN A 680 4.00 -44.71 -1.35
CA GLN A 680 5.14 -45.01 -2.21
C GLN A 680 6.26 -43.99 -2.00
N LYS A 681 7.51 -44.48 -1.92
CA LYS A 681 8.70 -43.61 -1.90
C LYS A 681 8.86 -42.96 -3.27
N LYS A 682 8.89 -41.63 -3.30
CA LYS A 682 9.06 -40.77 -4.48
C LYS A 682 10.01 -39.62 -4.14
N SER A 683 10.15 -38.67 -5.05
CA SER A 683 10.93 -37.45 -4.84
C SER A 683 10.12 -36.19 -5.15
N ALA A 684 10.59 -35.08 -4.58
CA ALA A 684 10.27 -33.72 -4.97
C ALA A 684 11.58 -33.04 -5.40
N ASP A 685 11.59 -32.41 -6.57
CA ASP A 685 12.83 -31.88 -7.16
C ASP A 685 12.78 -30.36 -7.31
N VAL A 686 13.89 -29.69 -6.96
CA VAL A 686 14.20 -28.34 -7.43
C VAL A 686 15.11 -28.50 -8.63
N ILE A 687 14.78 -27.84 -9.75
CA ILE A 687 15.49 -28.05 -11.02
C ILE A 687 15.82 -26.75 -11.74
N TRP A 688 16.86 -26.82 -12.56
CA TRP A 688 17.11 -25.91 -13.67
C TRP A 688 16.95 -26.69 -14.97
N PHE A 689 16.10 -26.22 -15.88
CA PHE A 689 15.82 -26.88 -17.14
C PHE A 689 16.19 -25.98 -18.31
N ASN A 690 17.02 -26.50 -19.20
CA ASN A 690 17.41 -25.89 -20.46
C ASN A 690 16.48 -26.45 -21.53
N ASN A 691 15.33 -25.80 -21.76
CA ASN A 691 14.36 -26.29 -22.73
C ASN A 691 15.01 -26.43 -24.12
N PRO A 692 14.71 -27.50 -24.88
CA PRO A 692 15.20 -27.67 -26.25
C PRO A 692 14.98 -26.47 -27.19
N ASP A 693 13.97 -25.64 -26.96
CA ASP A 693 13.74 -24.41 -27.75
C ASP A 693 14.58 -23.19 -27.33
N GLY A 694 15.51 -23.38 -26.38
CA GLY A 694 16.46 -22.36 -25.93
C GLY A 694 16.10 -21.73 -24.59
N ARG A 695 14.82 -21.73 -24.20
CA ARG A 695 14.37 -21.06 -22.96
C ARG A 695 14.92 -21.74 -21.71
N LYS A 696 15.16 -20.95 -20.67
CA LYS A 696 15.58 -21.42 -19.35
C LYS A 696 14.39 -21.47 -18.40
N VAL A 697 14.32 -22.51 -17.58
CA VAL A 697 13.28 -22.71 -16.59
C VAL A 697 13.88 -23.02 -15.24
N PHE A 698 13.55 -22.21 -14.23
CA PHE A 698 13.79 -22.55 -12.83
C PHE A 698 12.49 -23.05 -12.19
N SER A 699 12.49 -24.21 -11.57
CA SER A 699 11.31 -24.77 -10.90
C SER A 699 11.63 -25.23 -9.50
N VAL A 700 10.87 -24.74 -8.52
CA VAL A 700 11.02 -25.12 -7.09
C VAL A 700 10.27 -26.41 -6.74
N GLY A 701 9.29 -26.79 -7.56
CA GLY A 701 8.56 -28.06 -7.45
C GLY A 701 7.84 -28.29 -6.12
N THR A 702 7.47 -27.22 -5.39
CA THR A 702 6.74 -27.32 -4.12
C THR A 702 5.95 -26.05 -3.80
N PHE A 703 4.85 -26.15 -3.04
CA PHE A 703 4.02 -24.99 -2.69
C PHE A 703 4.69 -24.02 -1.72
N TYR A 704 5.50 -24.51 -0.78
CA TYR A 704 5.82 -23.74 0.42
C TYR A 704 7.06 -22.86 0.28
N TRP A 705 7.78 -22.92 -0.87
CA TRP A 705 9.00 -22.15 -1.12
C TRP A 705 8.86 -20.67 -0.75
N ASN A 706 7.78 -20.02 -1.19
CA ASN A 706 7.57 -18.59 -1.02
C ASN A 706 7.37 -18.17 0.43
N TRP A 707 6.86 -19.06 1.28
CA TRP A 707 6.69 -18.79 2.72
C TRP A 707 8.03 -18.70 3.45
N PHE A 708 9.10 -19.26 2.89
CA PHE A 708 10.46 -19.11 3.42
C PHE A 708 11.18 -17.86 2.89
N LEU A 709 10.65 -17.19 1.85
CA LEU A 709 11.12 -15.89 1.36
C LEU A 709 10.52 -14.73 2.16
N ASP A 710 9.21 -14.79 2.41
CA ASP A 710 8.47 -13.87 3.28
C ASP A 710 7.42 -14.71 4.04
N PRO A 711 7.56 -14.95 5.36
CA PRO A 711 6.65 -15.82 6.12
C PRO A 711 5.33 -15.13 6.50
N TYR A 712 5.01 -13.95 5.96
CA TYR A 712 3.77 -13.23 6.24
C TYR A 712 2.54 -14.14 6.06
N GLY A 713 1.68 -14.23 7.08
CA GLY A 713 0.48 -15.08 7.07
C GLY A 713 0.72 -16.58 7.29
N HIS A 714 1.99 -17.01 7.41
CA HIS A 714 2.39 -18.42 7.49
C HIS A 714 3.49 -18.68 8.54
N THR A 715 3.63 -17.82 9.55
CA THR A 715 4.67 -17.91 10.59
C THR A 715 4.55 -19.15 11.49
N ASP A 716 3.39 -19.80 11.49
CA ASP A 716 3.14 -21.09 12.15
C ASP A 716 3.77 -22.27 11.39
N ARG A 717 4.07 -22.11 10.10
CA ARG A 717 4.56 -23.17 9.20
C ARG A 717 5.96 -22.91 8.65
N ALA A 718 6.32 -21.66 8.46
CA ALA A 718 7.57 -21.25 7.83
C ALA A 718 8.21 -20.08 8.59
N SER A 719 9.53 -20.00 8.46
CA SER A 719 10.31 -18.85 8.90
C SER A 719 11.22 -18.41 7.76
N TYR A 720 11.59 -17.13 7.73
CA TYR A 720 12.50 -16.62 6.72
C TYR A 720 13.79 -17.45 6.70
N ASN A 721 14.18 -17.91 5.51
CA ASN A 721 15.39 -18.70 5.32
C ASN A 721 16.33 -18.02 4.33
N LYS A 722 17.51 -17.61 4.82
CA LYS A 722 18.54 -16.94 4.02
C LYS A 722 19.01 -17.77 2.83
N ASN A 723 19.09 -19.10 2.93
CA ASN A 723 19.58 -19.94 1.85
C ASN A 723 18.55 -20.06 0.72
N ILE A 724 17.26 -20.18 1.05
CA ILE A 724 16.17 -20.11 0.07
C ILE A 724 16.17 -18.76 -0.66
N GLU A 725 16.41 -17.66 0.08
CA GLU A 725 16.54 -16.33 -0.52
C GLU A 725 17.74 -16.24 -1.49
N ILE A 726 18.92 -16.73 -1.09
CA ILE A 726 20.12 -16.72 -1.95
C ILE A 726 19.90 -17.55 -3.22
N MET A 727 19.35 -18.77 -3.09
CA MET A 727 19.04 -19.62 -4.24
C MET A 727 18.08 -18.92 -5.21
N THR A 728 17.04 -18.28 -4.67
CA THR A 728 16.06 -17.52 -5.47
C THR A 728 16.73 -16.36 -6.20
N LYS A 729 17.54 -15.55 -5.50
CA LYS A 729 18.28 -14.42 -6.11
C LYS A 729 19.22 -14.89 -7.21
N ASN A 730 19.95 -15.99 -6.97
CA ASN A 730 20.85 -16.57 -7.96
C ASN A 730 20.08 -17.00 -9.22
N ALA A 731 18.96 -17.72 -9.06
CA ALA A 731 18.13 -18.16 -10.17
C ALA A 731 17.59 -16.98 -10.99
N LEU A 732 16.97 -15.99 -10.33
CA LEU A 732 16.42 -14.81 -11.00
C LEU A 732 17.50 -14.00 -11.74
N ASN A 733 18.68 -13.80 -11.13
CA ASN A 733 19.78 -13.10 -11.79
C ASN A 733 20.27 -13.86 -13.03
N LYS A 734 20.34 -15.19 -12.98
CA LYS A 734 20.74 -16.00 -14.13
C LYS A 734 19.72 -15.88 -15.27
N LEU A 735 18.43 -15.91 -14.97
CA LEU A 735 17.35 -15.80 -15.96
C LEU A 735 17.37 -14.44 -16.69
N LEU A 736 17.78 -13.36 -16.02
CA LEU A 736 17.90 -12.03 -16.65
C LEU A 736 19.12 -11.85 -17.56
N ALA A 737 20.18 -12.62 -17.25
CA ALA A 737 21.43 -12.62 -18.00
C ALA A 737 21.43 -13.63 -19.18
N SER A 738 20.38 -14.45 -19.28
CA SER A 738 20.24 -15.51 -20.29
C SER A 738 19.62 -15.01 -21.58
#